data_AF-A0AAJ7X6D4-F1
#
_entry.id   AF-A0AAJ7X6D4-F1
#
_cell.length_a   1.000
_cell.length_b   1.000
_cell.length_c   1.000
_cell.angle_alpha   90.00
_cell.angle_beta   90.00
_cell.angle_gamma   90.00
#
_symmetry.space_group_name_H-M   'P 1'
#
loop_
_entity.id
_entity.type
_entity.pdbx_description
1 polymer ?
#
loop_
_entity_poly.entity_id
_entity_poly.type
_entity_poly.pdbx_seq_one_letter_code
_entity_poly.pdbx_strand_id
1 'polypeptide(L)'
;MSHQLTLAAFLRIVSIPQLPPPLPLPPLSARAPPPQPPGLAYALLALVPPVNGLYSSFYPPLVYCLLGTSRHISVGLFPVVSLMVGTVTVRLVPDDGGAVALETGNGTLGNATVATPSDMDARRVAVAASVTCLVGIIQLCLGALRVGFVSIFLSSPLVSGFMTAAAFHVLVSQLKYLFGLSVPSYSGPFASIYAIIEVFSRLPQSNVADVVTSIICIVIAVLAKEINQRFARRLPVPIPVELLVTVVATAVSYGADLEGRFGVDVVRDIPKGLAPPVIPDVSLFPEIIGDAFAIAIVAFVVPLSLSKIFAQKHGYAIDSNQELLAFGLSNIFGSFFQTVVVSTSLSRSLIQESSGGKTQVAALLSSIIVLIVILALGFLLEPLQTAVLASLVVVNLKGMFTQVKEVPRLWRTDRIDCLLWVVSCVMSILLGLDLGLAVALVFEILTTVAHSLFPACVPLGNIPNTEIYKRVGVFKQATETPGVKVVRCPAPLYFGNIEYFREKLMAILEFDPARVARKRDKALKKLKKRLSREAALPINTGAQNEAFSASDQSETSDDSDGDDAAVGAGVEEVKVTREGCGTHEVVAAVKTKRAPPTKREVTETRGAQGTPGPDGEGGGGGTGPWLQAGLAVKLEGVPRVTVDTVILDFSSVTYLDTVAVNTLTTMTGDYQKVGVSFLFAGCDDAVLSRLERAGFFAGAVARSGFFPTTRDAALWNAAHATPPVPLSPRASPRASVTEDTHM
;
A
#
# COMPACT_ATOMS: atom_id res chain seq x y z
N MET A 1 -45.29 -19.34 -0.43
CA MET A 1 -44.50 -19.47 0.82
C MET A 1 -43.08 -18.87 0.70
N SER A 2 -42.87 -17.86 -0.16
CA SER A 2 -41.54 -17.35 -0.56
C SER A 2 -41.10 -16.01 0.06
N HIS A 3 -42.02 -15.24 0.66
CA HIS A 3 -41.72 -13.87 1.12
C HIS A 3 -41.20 -13.72 2.56
N GLN A 4 -41.20 -14.78 3.38
CA GLN A 4 -40.69 -14.68 4.77
C GLN A 4 -39.20 -15.00 4.94
N LEU A 5 -38.54 -15.62 3.95
CA LEU A 5 -37.11 -15.94 4.07
C LEU A 5 -36.20 -14.71 3.97
N THR A 6 -36.61 -13.67 3.23
CA THR A 6 -35.79 -12.48 2.99
C THR A 6 -35.70 -11.54 4.20
N LEU A 7 -36.82 -11.24 4.87
CA LEU A 7 -36.80 -10.34 6.03
C LEU A 7 -36.04 -10.94 7.21
N ALA A 8 -36.21 -12.23 7.49
CA ALA A 8 -35.50 -12.92 8.58
C ALA A 8 -33.99 -13.09 8.28
N ALA A 9 -33.60 -13.25 7.01
CA ALA A 9 -32.20 -13.22 6.60
C ALA A 9 -31.60 -11.81 6.71
N PHE A 10 -32.34 -10.79 6.25
CA PHE A 10 -31.93 -9.38 6.35
C PHE A 10 -31.75 -8.92 7.80
N LEU A 11 -32.67 -9.29 8.70
CA LEU A 11 -32.57 -9.03 10.15
C LEU A 11 -31.49 -9.88 10.87
N ARG A 12 -30.94 -10.92 10.22
CA ARG A 12 -29.74 -11.64 10.69
C ARG A 12 -28.44 -11.02 10.17
N ILE A 13 -28.51 -10.21 9.11
CA ILE A 13 -27.37 -9.48 8.53
C ILE A 13 -27.22 -8.12 9.22
N VAL A 14 -28.33 -7.40 9.43
CA VAL A 14 -28.39 -6.11 10.12
C VAL A 14 -28.57 -6.36 11.62
N SER A 15 -27.49 -6.24 12.39
CA SER A 15 -27.59 -6.25 13.85
C SER A 15 -28.10 -4.91 14.33
N ILE A 16 -29.41 -4.81 14.61
CA ILE A 16 -29.97 -3.67 15.35
C ILE A 16 -29.27 -3.66 16.72
N PRO A 17 -28.43 -2.66 17.05
CA PRO A 17 -27.88 -2.55 18.40
C PRO A 17 -29.08 -2.41 19.34
N GLN A 18 -29.16 -3.22 20.41
CA GLN A 18 -30.29 -3.13 21.34
C GLN A 18 -30.49 -1.67 21.72
N LEU A 19 -31.66 -1.11 21.35
CA LEU A 19 -32.04 0.23 21.74
C LEU A 19 -31.86 0.26 23.26
N PRO A 20 -31.04 1.15 23.82
CA PRO A 20 -30.88 1.18 25.26
C PRO A 20 -32.28 1.33 25.88
N PRO A 21 -32.57 0.64 27.00
CA PRO A 21 -33.87 0.76 27.66
C PRO A 21 -34.18 2.24 27.87
N PRO A 22 -35.46 2.66 27.95
CA PRO A 22 -35.86 4.06 28.07
C PRO A 22 -35.28 4.68 29.35
N LEU A 23 -34.02 5.13 29.23
CA LEU A 23 -33.28 5.82 30.26
C LEU A 23 -33.96 7.17 30.45
N PRO A 24 -33.91 7.72 31.69
CA PRO A 24 -34.35 9.09 31.89
C PRO A 24 -33.64 9.96 30.85
N LEU A 25 -34.43 10.77 30.13
CA LEU A 25 -33.94 11.72 29.13
C LEU A 25 -32.66 12.34 29.68
N PRO A 26 -31.51 12.22 28.99
CA PRO A 26 -30.30 12.81 29.50
C PRO A 26 -30.59 14.29 29.75
N PRO A 27 -30.14 14.86 30.88
CA PRO A 27 -30.47 16.25 31.22
C PRO A 27 -30.19 17.14 30.02
N LEU A 28 -30.95 18.23 29.84
CA LEU A 28 -30.80 19.20 28.73
C LEU A 28 -29.39 19.84 28.62
N SER A 29 -28.44 19.46 29.49
CA SER A 29 -27.00 19.68 29.36
C SER A 29 -26.29 18.74 28.37
N ALA A 30 -26.84 17.57 28.04
CA ALA A 30 -26.40 16.71 26.92
C ALA A 30 -26.89 17.31 25.59
N ARG A 31 -26.47 18.55 25.34
CA ARG A 31 -26.98 19.41 24.26
C ARG A 31 -26.65 18.81 22.91
N ALA A 32 -27.68 18.58 22.09
CA ALA A 32 -27.49 18.28 20.69
C ALA A 32 -26.66 19.40 20.02
N PRO A 33 -25.72 19.07 19.12
CA PRO A 33 -24.99 20.10 18.39
C PRO A 33 -25.99 20.95 17.59
N PRO A 34 -25.91 22.29 17.65
CA PRO A 34 -26.84 23.15 16.94
C PRO A 34 -26.76 22.94 15.42
N PRO A 35 -27.83 23.27 14.68
CA PRO A 35 -27.83 23.16 13.21
C PRO A 35 -26.69 24.01 12.65
N GLN A 36 -25.82 23.38 11.86
CA GLN A 36 -24.58 23.99 11.38
C GLN A 36 -24.74 24.48 9.93
N PRO A 37 -24.60 25.80 9.68
CA PRO A 37 -24.65 26.39 8.33
C PRO A 37 -23.75 25.74 7.26
N PRO A 38 -22.58 25.14 7.57
CA PRO A 38 -21.82 24.36 6.60
C PRO A 38 -22.61 23.32 5.81
N GLY A 39 -23.72 22.76 6.32
CA GLY A 39 -24.59 21.87 5.54
C GLY A 39 -25.18 22.53 4.28
N LEU A 40 -25.55 23.80 4.36
CA LEU A 40 -26.00 24.63 3.22
C LEU A 40 -24.85 24.86 2.23
N ALA A 41 -23.66 25.18 2.75
CA ALA A 41 -22.48 25.45 1.94
C ALA A 41 -21.96 24.21 1.20
N TYR A 42 -22.09 23.03 1.82
CA TYR A 42 -21.68 21.76 1.20
C TYR A 42 -22.67 21.31 0.10
N ALA A 43 -23.93 21.73 0.13
CA ALA A 43 -24.84 21.52 -1.01
C ALA A 43 -24.38 22.30 -2.27
N LEU A 44 -23.88 23.53 -2.09
CA LEU A 44 -23.29 24.33 -3.18
C LEU A 44 -22.00 23.71 -3.78
N LEU A 45 -21.29 22.85 -3.03
CA LEU A 45 -20.17 22.05 -3.57
C LEU A 45 -20.66 20.88 -4.44
N ALA A 46 -21.85 20.33 -4.16
CA ALA A 46 -22.50 19.32 -4.99
C ALA A 46 -23.30 19.93 -6.16
N LEU A 47 -23.27 21.26 -6.31
CA LEU A 47 -24.03 22.05 -7.28
C LEU A 47 -25.54 21.78 -7.23
N VAL A 48 -26.07 21.61 -6.03
CA VAL A 48 -27.52 21.54 -5.78
C VAL A 48 -27.95 22.69 -4.86
N PRO A 49 -29.24 23.09 -4.88
CA PRO A 49 -29.75 24.13 -4.01
C PRO A 49 -29.44 23.88 -2.52
N PRO A 50 -29.17 24.94 -1.73
CA PRO A 50 -28.81 24.81 -0.31
C PRO A 50 -29.80 24.00 0.54
N VAL A 51 -31.09 23.99 0.19
CA VAL A 51 -32.13 23.23 0.89
C VAL A 51 -31.85 21.72 0.91
N ASN A 52 -31.25 21.16 -0.15
CA ASN A 52 -30.85 19.75 -0.20
C ASN A 52 -29.79 19.43 0.89
N GLY A 53 -28.99 20.42 1.28
CA GLY A 53 -28.07 20.34 2.42
C GLY A 53 -28.78 20.17 3.77
N LEU A 54 -29.94 20.80 3.94
CA LEU A 54 -30.80 20.63 5.11
C LEU A 54 -31.49 19.26 5.10
N TYR A 55 -32.05 18.83 3.97
CA TYR A 55 -32.67 17.50 3.82
C TYR A 55 -31.67 16.37 4.12
N SER A 56 -30.45 16.47 3.59
CA SER A 56 -29.37 15.51 3.85
C SER A 56 -28.83 15.57 5.29
N SER A 57 -29.09 16.67 6.01
CA SER A 57 -28.82 16.78 7.46
C SER A 57 -29.99 16.33 8.33
N PHE A 58 -31.15 16.03 7.73
CA PHE A 58 -32.37 15.59 8.41
C PHE A 58 -32.63 14.08 8.25
N TYR A 59 -32.84 13.60 7.01
CA TYR A 59 -33.33 12.23 6.76
C TYR A 59 -32.29 11.14 7.06
N PRO A 60 -31.03 11.19 6.54
CA PRO A 60 -30.08 10.09 6.74
C PRO A 60 -29.67 9.85 8.20
N PRO A 61 -29.50 10.86 9.07
CA PRO A 61 -29.26 10.64 10.50
C PRO A 61 -30.37 9.89 11.25
N LEU A 62 -31.63 9.95 10.79
CA LEU A 62 -32.74 9.18 11.38
C LEU A 62 -32.59 7.68 11.13
N VAL A 63 -31.98 7.27 10.02
CA VAL A 63 -31.67 5.87 9.72
C VAL A 63 -30.41 5.45 10.46
N TYR A 64 -29.37 6.28 10.45
CA TYR A 64 -28.12 5.97 11.15
C TYR A 64 -28.30 5.85 12.67
N CYS A 65 -29.18 6.63 13.31
CA CYS A 65 -29.37 6.53 14.76
C CYS A 65 -29.98 5.19 15.23
N LEU A 66 -30.61 4.44 14.33
CA LEU A 66 -31.18 3.11 14.57
C LEU A 66 -30.20 1.97 14.25
N LEU A 67 -29.29 2.17 13.29
CA LEU A 67 -28.46 1.10 12.70
C LEU A 67 -26.97 1.23 12.98
N GLY A 68 -26.48 2.44 13.28
CA GLY A 68 -25.07 2.72 13.53
C GLY A 68 -24.58 2.16 14.87
N THR A 69 -23.35 1.64 14.88
CA THR A 69 -22.69 1.12 16.09
C THR A 69 -21.98 2.21 16.87
N SER A 70 -21.51 3.26 16.19
CA SER A 70 -20.82 4.38 16.82
C SER A 70 -21.78 5.25 17.63
N ARG A 71 -21.36 5.68 18.83
CA ARG A 71 -22.19 6.49 19.75
C ARG A 71 -21.98 8.00 19.64
N HIS A 72 -20.91 8.41 18.96
CA HIS A 72 -20.39 9.79 18.96
C HIS A 72 -20.37 10.44 17.56
N ILE A 73 -20.54 9.65 16.49
CA ILE A 73 -20.61 10.18 15.12
C ILE A 73 -21.93 10.90 14.87
N SER A 74 -21.84 12.05 14.21
CA SER A 74 -22.95 12.82 13.67
C SER A 74 -22.91 12.77 12.14
N VAL A 75 -23.94 12.17 11.54
CA VAL A 75 -24.07 11.97 10.09
C VAL A 75 -24.53 13.24 9.37
N GLY A 76 -24.04 13.45 8.16
CA GLY A 76 -24.53 14.45 7.21
C GLY A 76 -23.46 14.78 6.17
N LEU A 77 -23.53 15.97 5.56
CA LEU A 77 -22.62 16.33 4.47
C LEU A 77 -21.16 16.45 4.94
N PHE A 78 -20.28 16.09 4.02
CA PHE A 78 -18.83 16.18 4.13
C PHE A 78 -18.29 16.81 2.84
N PRO A 79 -17.45 17.87 2.89
CA PRO A 79 -17.14 18.70 1.72
C PRO A 79 -16.49 17.93 0.57
N VAL A 80 -15.65 16.92 0.86
CA VAL A 80 -15.00 16.08 -0.15
C VAL A 80 -16.03 15.28 -0.94
N VAL A 81 -16.91 14.55 -0.24
CA VAL A 81 -17.98 13.75 -0.84
C VAL A 81 -18.94 14.64 -1.62
N SER A 82 -19.22 15.85 -1.10
CA SER A 82 -20.08 16.82 -1.78
C SER A 82 -19.45 17.30 -3.09
N LEU A 83 -18.15 17.60 -3.10
CA LEU A 83 -17.42 17.97 -4.31
C LEU A 83 -17.34 16.81 -5.31
N MET A 84 -17.17 15.56 -4.86
CA MET A 84 -17.19 14.38 -5.74
C MET A 84 -18.57 14.14 -6.38
N VAL A 85 -19.67 14.43 -5.68
CA VAL A 85 -21.01 14.47 -6.29
C VAL A 85 -21.09 15.64 -7.28
N GLY A 86 -20.54 16.80 -6.92
CA GLY A 86 -20.44 17.99 -7.77
C GLY A 86 -19.75 17.72 -9.11
N THR A 87 -18.64 16.99 -9.13
CA THR A 87 -17.95 16.63 -10.39
C THR A 87 -18.82 15.77 -11.32
N VAL A 88 -19.68 14.91 -10.77
CA VAL A 88 -20.65 14.14 -11.56
C VAL A 88 -21.79 15.03 -12.06
N THR A 89 -22.31 15.94 -11.23
CA THR A 89 -23.39 16.86 -11.65
C THR A 89 -22.93 17.85 -12.72
N VAL A 90 -21.68 18.34 -12.70
CA VAL A 90 -21.10 19.10 -13.83
C VAL A 90 -21.05 18.26 -15.11
N ARG A 91 -20.56 17.01 -15.02
CA ARG A 91 -20.35 16.15 -16.19
C ARG A 91 -21.67 15.85 -16.91
N LEU A 92 -22.74 15.61 -16.17
CA LEU A 92 -24.06 15.26 -16.71
C LEU A 92 -24.99 16.46 -16.96
N VAL A 93 -24.76 17.59 -16.26
CA VAL A 93 -25.53 18.84 -16.42
C VAL A 93 -24.58 20.05 -16.44
N PRO A 94 -23.85 20.27 -17.55
CA PRO A 94 -22.92 21.39 -17.71
C PRO A 94 -23.59 22.75 -17.55
N ASP A 95 -22.81 23.76 -17.11
CA ASP A 95 -23.30 25.13 -16.87
C ASP A 95 -23.88 25.80 -18.13
N ASP A 96 -23.35 25.52 -19.32
CA ASP A 96 -23.75 26.14 -20.60
C ASP A 96 -25.08 25.59 -21.19
N GLY A 97 -25.95 25.00 -20.35
CA GLY A 97 -27.22 24.44 -20.79
C GLY A 97 -27.06 23.35 -21.84
N GLY A 98 -26.03 22.50 -21.67
CA GLY A 98 -25.55 21.55 -22.68
C GLY A 98 -26.68 20.84 -23.42
N ALA A 99 -26.66 20.98 -24.74
CA ALA A 99 -27.67 20.46 -25.66
C ALA A 99 -27.66 18.92 -25.71
N VAL A 100 -28.16 18.30 -24.63
CA VAL A 100 -28.70 16.95 -24.67
C VAL A 100 -29.94 17.04 -25.55
N ALA A 101 -29.73 16.83 -26.84
CA ALA A 101 -30.80 16.62 -27.80
C ALA A 101 -31.59 15.41 -27.33
N LEU A 102 -32.73 15.66 -26.68
CA LEU A 102 -33.73 14.63 -26.47
C LEU A 102 -34.25 14.29 -27.87
N GLU A 103 -33.85 13.15 -28.41
CA GLU A 103 -34.42 12.58 -29.64
C GLU A 103 -35.88 12.12 -29.39
N THR A 104 -36.74 13.08 -29.06
CA THR A 104 -38.18 12.99 -29.25
C THR A 104 -38.46 13.42 -30.68
N GLY A 105 -38.84 12.46 -31.52
CA GLY A 105 -38.84 12.61 -32.97
C GLY A 105 -39.76 13.70 -33.54
N ASN A 106 -39.36 14.21 -34.72
CA ASN A 106 -40.14 15.05 -35.64
C ASN A 106 -40.79 16.33 -35.07
N GLY A 107 -40.01 17.43 -35.08
CA GLY A 107 -40.54 18.79 -34.88
C GLY A 107 -39.55 19.87 -35.35
N THR A 108 -39.87 20.53 -36.47
CA THR A 108 -39.11 21.62 -37.10
C THR A 108 -38.66 22.75 -36.15
N LEU A 109 -37.39 23.18 -36.28
CA LEU A 109 -36.88 24.54 -36.00
C LEU A 109 -37.57 25.31 -34.85
N GLY A 110 -37.43 24.80 -33.62
CA GLY A 110 -37.73 25.57 -32.41
C GLY A 110 -36.53 26.40 -31.97
N ASN A 111 -36.76 27.63 -31.49
CA ASN A 111 -35.75 28.38 -30.73
C ASN A 111 -35.17 27.49 -29.62
N ALA A 112 -33.85 27.49 -29.45
CA ALA A 112 -33.22 26.87 -28.30
C ALA A 112 -33.74 27.56 -27.03
N THR A 113 -34.69 26.92 -26.35
CA THR A 113 -35.21 27.38 -25.07
C THR A 113 -34.08 27.28 -24.06
N VAL A 114 -33.47 28.44 -23.74
CA VAL A 114 -32.52 28.56 -22.63
C VAL A 114 -33.20 27.95 -21.40
N ALA A 115 -32.64 26.84 -20.90
CA ALA A 115 -33.17 26.17 -19.73
C ALA A 115 -33.24 27.18 -18.58
N THR A 116 -34.38 27.27 -17.89
CA THR A 116 -34.45 28.20 -16.77
C THR A 116 -33.53 27.70 -15.64
N PRO A 117 -33.01 28.60 -14.79
CA PRO A 117 -32.15 28.18 -13.66
C PRO A 117 -32.81 27.11 -12.78
N SER A 118 -34.14 27.20 -12.58
CA SER A 118 -34.92 26.22 -11.83
C SER A 118 -34.95 24.82 -12.47
N ASP A 119 -34.97 24.73 -13.80
CA ASP A 119 -34.97 23.44 -14.51
C ASP A 119 -33.60 22.75 -14.43
N MET A 120 -32.52 23.54 -14.46
CA MET A 120 -31.16 23.04 -14.28
C MET A 120 -30.93 22.52 -12.87
N ASP A 121 -31.37 23.26 -11.84
CA ASP A 121 -31.27 22.83 -10.44
C ASP A 121 -32.08 21.55 -10.18
N ALA A 122 -33.30 21.44 -10.74
CA ALA A 122 -34.10 20.21 -10.65
C ALA A 122 -33.38 19.00 -11.27
N ARG A 123 -32.74 19.17 -12.44
CA ARG A 123 -31.92 18.12 -13.08
C ARG A 123 -30.69 17.75 -12.24
N ARG A 124 -29.98 18.73 -11.67
CA ARG A 124 -28.82 18.49 -10.79
C ARG A 124 -29.20 17.75 -9.52
N VAL A 125 -30.34 18.09 -8.92
CA VAL A 125 -30.91 17.36 -7.78
C VAL A 125 -31.25 15.92 -8.14
N ALA A 126 -31.85 15.68 -9.31
CA ALA A 126 -32.15 14.31 -9.78
C ALA A 126 -30.87 13.48 -9.99
N VAL A 127 -29.83 14.05 -10.59
CA VAL A 127 -28.50 13.39 -10.72
C VAL A 127 -27.89 13.11 -9.36
N ALA A 128 -27.85 14.10 -8.45
CA ALA A 128 -27.29 13.94 -7.12
C ALA A 128 -28.03 12.87 -6.28
N ALA A 129 -29.37 12.81 -6.37
CA ALA A 129 -30.18 11.76 -5.75
C ALA A 129 -29.87 10.37 -6.35
N SER A 130 -29.66 10.28 -7.66
CA SER A 130 -29.34 9.02 -8.37
C SER A 130 -27.95 8.49 -7.99
N VAL A 131 -26.95 9.37 -7.95
CA VAL A 131 -25.62 9.06 -7.37
C VAL A 131 -25.75 8.62 -5.91
N THR A 132 -26.56 9.30 -5.10
CA THR A 132 -26.77 8.97 -3.69
C THR A 132 -27.42 7.60 -3.49
N CYS A 133 -28.38 7.25 -4.34
CA CYS A 133 -28.99 5.92 -4.35
C CYS A 133 -27.96 4.84 -4.69
N LEU A 134 -27.19 5.01 -5.79
CA LEU A 134 -26.21 4.02 -6.22
C LEU A 134 -25.04 3.86 -5.24
N VAL A 135 -24.54 4.95 -4.66
CA VAL A 135 -23.56 4.91 -3.55
C VAL A 135 -24.09 4.09 -2.38
N GLY A 136 -25.34 4.32 -2.00
CA GLY A 136 -25.98 3.58 -0.91
C GLY A 136 -26.16 2.08 -1.24
N ILE A 137 -26.52 1.74 -2.48
CA ILE A 137 -26.59 0.34 -2.97
C ILE A 137 -25.22 -0.33 -2.93
N ILE A 138 -24.16 0.33 -3.42
CA ILE A 138 -22.79 -0.20 -3.39
C ILE A 138 -22.35 -0.43 -1.93
N GLN A 139 -22.59 0.52 -1.03
CA GLN A 139 -22.30 0.36 0.40
C GLN A 139 -23.10 -0.80 1.02
N LEU A 140 -24.39 -0.91 0.72
CA LEU A 140 -25.24 -2.02 1.19
C LEU A 140 -24.73 -3.38 0.70
N CYS A 141 -24.35 -3.49 -0.57
CA CYS A 141 -23.79 -4.72 -1.16
C CYS A 141 -22.44 -5.09 -0.51
N LEU A 142 -21.52 -4.14 -0.36
CA LEU A 142 -20.23 -4.38 0.29
C LEU A 142 -20.40 -4.79 1.77
N GLY A 143 -21.36 -4.19 2.48
CA GLY A 143 -21.72 -4.56 3.85
C GLY A 143 -22.31 -5.96 3.95
N ALA A 144 -23.25 -6.31 3.07
CA ALA A 144 -23.89 -7.62 3.02
C ALA A 144 -22.90 -8.75 2.67
N LEU A 145 -21.96 -8.49 1.77
CA LEU A 145 -20.85 -9.40 1.42
C LEU A 145 -19.74 -9.44 2.48
N ARG A 146 -19.85 -8.67 3.57
CA ARG A 146 -18.85 -8.53 4.65
C ARG A 146 -17.47 -8.06 4.16
N VAL A 147 -17.47 -7.22 3.12
CA VAL A 147 -16.27 -6.67 2.47
C VAL A 147 -15.65 -5.51 3.28
N GLY A 148 -16.10 -5.28 4.53
CA GLY A 148 -15.52 -4.30 5.45
C GLY A 148 -14.02 -4.49 5.74
N PHE A 149 -13.44 -5.65 5.39
CA PHE A 149 -11.98 -5.86 5.39
C PHE A 149 -11.24 -4.95 4.40
N VAL A 150 -11.89 -4.43 3.34
CA VAL A 150 -11.26 -3.49 2.40
C VAL A 150 -10.79 -2.21 3.09
N SER A 151 -11.41 -1.83 4.22
CA SER A 151 -10.93 -0.73 5.07
C SER A 151 -9.53 -0.93 5.68
N ILE A 152 -8.93 -2.12 5.56
CA ILE A 152 -7.55 -2.41 5.98
C ILE A 152 -6.55 -1.90 4.93
N PHE A 153 -6.92 -1.80 3.65
CA PHE A 153 -6.08 -1.31 2.54
C PHE A 153 -6.20 0.21 2.29
N LEU A 154 -6.68 0.96 3.29
CA LEU A 154 -6.64 2.43 3.27
C LEU A 154 -5.81 2.89 4.46
N SER A 155 -4.50 2.92 4.25
CA SER A 155 -3.52 3.38 5.23
C SER A 155 -3.78 4.83 5.67
N SER A 156 -3.35 5.16 6.90
CA SER A 156 -3.45 6.54 7.40
C SER A 156 -2.68 7.55 6.52
N PRO A 157 -1.49 7.25 5.96
CA PRO A 157 -0.82 8.12 5.00
C PRO A 157 -1.62 8.37 3.71
N LEU A 158 -2.22 7.34 3.11
CA LEU A 158 -3.06 7.50 1.91
C LEU A 158 -4.26 8.40 2.20
N VAL A 159 -5.01 8.11 3.28
CA VAL A 159 -6.20 8.90 3.63
C VAL A 159 -5.82 10.36 3.94
N SER A 160 -4.70 10.59 4.65
CA SER A 160 -4.17 11.93 4.94
C SER A 160 -3.77 12.71 3.68
N GLY A 161 -3.06 12.08 2.73
CA GLY A 161 -2.67 12.69 1.46
C GLY A 161 -3.88 13.02 0.58
N PHE A 162 -4.81 12.07 0.43
CA PHE A 162 -6.07 12.25 -0.30
C PHE A 162 -6.93 13.38 0.29
N MET A 163 -7.10 13.42 1.62
CA MET A 163 -7.91 14.44 2.30
C MET A 163 -7.30 15.84 2.19
N THR A 164 -5.97 15.94 2.14
CA THR A 164 -5.24 17.19 1.88
C THR A 164 -5.51 17.68 0.45
N ALA A 165 -5.43 16.80 -0.54
CA ALA A 165 -5.75 17.11 -1.94
C ALA A 165 -7.22 17.51 -2.12
N ALA A 166 -8.13 16.81 -1.45
CA ALA A 166 -9.55 17.15 -1.47
C ALA A 166 -9.84 18.50 -0.82
N ALA A 167 -9.15 18.86 0.27
CA ALA A 167 -9.23 20.21 0.83
C ALA A 167 -8.72 21.28 -0.15
N PHE A 168 -7.68 20.98 -0.95
CA PHE A 168 -7.24 21.87 -2.03
C PHE A 168 -8.32 22.06 -3.11
N HIS A 169 -8.91 20.97 -3.63
CA HIS A 169 -10.01 21.07 -4.60
C HIS A 169 -11.20 21.85 -4.04
N VAL A 170 -11.63 21.58 -2.80
CA VAL A 170 -12.71 22.32 -2.16
C VAL A 170 -12.37 23.80 -2.04
N LEU A 171 -11.15 24.16 -1.61
CA LEU A 171 -10.70 25.55 -1.55
C LEU A 171 -10.81 26.25 -2.91
N VAL A 172 -10.33 25.61 -3.99
CA VAL A 172 -10.43 26.13 -5.37
C VAL A 172 -11.89 26.34 -5.77
N SER A 173 -12.77 25.36 -5.54
CA SER A 173 -14.21 25.47 -5.83
C SER A 173 -14.92 26.54 -4.99
N GLN A 174 -14.36 26.96 -3.84
CA GLN A 174 -14.91 28.05 -3.05
C GLN A 174 -14.46 29.45 -3.49
N LEU A 175 -13.34 29.57 -4.23
CA LEU A 175 -12.80 30.89 -4.63
C LEU A 175 -13.82 31.71 -5.43
N LYS A 176 -14.61 31.08 -6.31
CA LYS A 176 -15.64 31.78 -7.10
C LYS A 176 -16.69 32.48 -6.21
N TYR A 177 -17.12 31.84 -5.12
CA TYR A 177 -18.04 32.42 -4.15
C TYR A 177 -17.37 33.47 -3.23
N LEU A 178 -16.10 33.28 -2.84
CA LEU A 178 -15.35 34.27 -2.04
C LEU A 178 -15.16 35.62 -2.76
N PHE A 179 -15.04 35.58 -4.09
CA PHE A 179 -14.84 36.77 -4.93
C PHE A 179 -16.12 37.27 -5.61
N GLY A 180 -17.28 36.63 -5.39
CA GLY A 180 -18.54 36.98 -6.08
C GLY A 180 -18.46 36.81 -7.61
N LEU A 181 -17.70 35.83 -8.10
CA LEU A 181 -17.42 35.61 -9.52
C LEU A 181 -18.28 34.50 -10.13
N SER A 182 -18.86 34.78 -11.29
CA SER A 182 -19.44 33.74 -12.17
C SER A 182 -18.32 33.09 -12.99
N VAL A 183 -17.94 31.87 -12.61
CA VAL A 183 -16.85 31.07 -13.22
C VAL A 183 -17.42 29.71 -13.67
N PRO A 184 -17.19 29.28 -14.93
CA PRO A 184 -17.63 27.98 -15.43
C PRO A 184 -16.97 26.84 -14.66
N SER A 185 -17.71 25.75 -14.46
CA SER A 185 -17.24 24.59 -13.69
C SER A 185 -16.52 23.59 -14.60
N TYR A 186 -15.22 23.39 -14.37
CA TYR A 186 -14.41 22.41 -15.12
C TYR A 186 -14.48 21.01 -14.50
N SER A 187 -14.36 19.97 -15.32
CA SER A 187 -14.26 18.57 -14.89
C SER A 187 -13.14 17.83 -15.63
N GLY A 188 -12.66 16.72 -15.07
CA GLY A 188 -11.55 15.91 -15.61
C GLY A 188 -10.16 16.30 -15.11
N PRO A 189 -9.09 15.70 -15.69
CA PRO A 189 -7.71 15.95 -15.28
C PRO A 189 -7.32 17.44 -15.42
N PHE A 190 -6.54 17.93 -14.47
CA PHE A 190 -6.07 19.32 -14.35
C PHE A 190 -7.18 20.38 -14.22
N ALA A 191 -8.45 20.00 -14.04
CA ALA A 191 -9.58 20.93 -13.84
C ALA A 191 -9.36 21.95 -12.71
N SER A 192 -8.66 21.55 -11.64
CA SER A 192 -8.25 22.45 -10.54
C SER A 192 -7.34 23.58 -11.00
N ILE A 193 -6.41 23.32 -11.94
CA ILE A 193 -5.50 24.31 -12.50
C ILE A 193 -6.25 25.26 -13.43
N TYR A 194 -7.12 24.73 -14.31
CA TYR A 194 -7.94 25.56 -15.19
C TYR A 194 -8.88 26.49 -14.40
N ALA A 195 -9.54 25.97 -13.35
CA ALA A 195 -10.39 26.77 -12.47
C ALA A 195 -9.60 27.89 -11.75
N ILE A 196 -8.37 27.61 -11.29
CA ILE A 196 -7.51 28.62 -10.67
C ILE A 196 -7.15 29.73 -11.69
N ILE A 197 -6.75 29.36 -12.90
CA ILE A 197 -6.40 30.32 -13.96
C ILE A 197 -7.59 31.23 -14.26
N GLU A 198 -8.78 30.65 -14.49
CA GLU A 198 -9.99 31.40 -14.84
C GLU A 198 -10.43 32.35 -13.71
N VAL A 199 -10.34 31.91 -12.44
CA VAL A 199 -10.58 32.77 -11.26
C VAL A 199 -9.62 33.97 -11.23
N PHE A 200 -8.32 33.75 -11.44
CA PHE A 200 -7.35 34.84 -11.45
C PHE A 200 -7.50 35.78 -12.66
N SER A 201 -7.88 35.25 -13.83
CA SER A 201 -8.19 36.06 -15.01
C SER A 201 -9.42 36.94 -14.82
N ARG A 202 -10.45 36.47 -14.10
CA ARG A 202 -11.67 37.23 -13.80
C ARG A 202 -11.63 38.04 -12.51
N LEU A 203 -10.54 38.00 -11.75
CA LEU A 203 -10.39 38.74 -10.48
C LEU A 203 -10.75 40.25 -10.57
N PRO A 204 -10.48 40.98 -11.67
CA PRO A 204 -10.92 42.38 -11.81
C PRO A 204 -12.44 42.60 -11.86
N GLN A 205 -13.22 41.54 -12.10
CA GLN A 205 -14.69 41.55 -12.14
C GLN A 205 -15.31 41.14 -10.79
N SER A 206 -14.51 41.01 -9.73
CA SER A 206 -14.96 40.56 -8.41
C SER A 206 -15.91 41.56 -7.73
N ASN A 207 -16.89 41.03 -7.01
CA ASN A 207 -17.81 41.86 -6.22
C ASN A 207 -17.11 42.30 -4.91
N VAL A 208 -16.90 43.60 -4.77
CA VAL A 208 -16.22 44.19 -3.60
C VAL A 208 -16.97 43.86 -2.29
N ALA A 209 -18.30 43.78 -2.32
CA ALA A 209 -19.09 43.46 -1.13
C ALA A 209 -18.88 42.00 -0.67
N ASP A 210 -18.80 41.05 -1.60
CA ASP A 210 -18.50 39.64 -1.31
C ASP A 210 -17.09 39.43 -0.81
N VAL A 211 -16.11 40.14 -1.40
CA VAL A 211 -14.71 40.08 -0.97
C VAL A 211 -14.53 40.62 0.46
N VAL A 212 -15.10 41.80 0.74
CA VAL A 212 -15.03 42.42 2.08
C VAL A 212 -15.75 41.54 3.11
N THR A 213 -16.95 41.06 2.79
CA THR A 213 -17.69 40.15 3.67
C THR A 213 -16.93 38.85 3.92
N SER A 214 -16.31 38.27 2.89
CA SER A 214 -15.53 37.03 3.01
C SER A 214 -14.33 37.21 3.92
N ILE A 215 -13.54 38.27 3.73
CA ILE A 215 -12.38 38.58 4.58
C ILE A 215 -12.82 38.75 6.04
N ILE A 216 -13.88 39.52 6.30
CA ILE A 216 -14.40 39.75 7.64
C ILE A 216 -14.89 38.42 8.26
N CYS A 217 -15.66 37.62 7.53
CA CYS A 217 -16.19 36.34 8.02
C CYS A 217 -15.07 35.33 8.32
N ILE A 218 -14.06 35.23 7.45
CA ILE A 218 -12.89 34.36 7.67
C ILE A 218 -12.13 34.81 8.93
N VAL A 219 -11.81 36.10 9.07
CA VAL A 219 -11.08 36.63 10.23
C VAL A 219 -11.86 36.39 11.53
N ILE A 220 -13.16 36.74 11.57
CA ILE A 220 -14.00 36.54 12.76
C ILE A 220 -14.10 35.04 13.11
N ALA A 221 -14.36 34.17 12.13
CA ALA A 221 -14.54 32.74 12.37
C ALA A 221 -13.23 32.06 12.82
N VAL A 222 -12.08 32.43 12.25
CA VAL A 222 -10.76 31.93 12.68
C VAL A 222 -10.43 32.39 14.09
N LEU A 223 -10.58 33.70 14.38
CA LEU A 223 -10.31 34.25 15.72
C LEU A 223 -11.21 33.61 16.77
N ALA A 224 -12.52 33.50 16.50
CA ALA A 224 -13.46 32.90 17.43
C ALA A 224 -13.18 31.40 17.66
N LYS A 225 -12.73 30.65 16.65
CA LYS A 225 -12.29 29.25 16.84
C LYS A 225 -11.02 29.13 17.67
N GLU A 226 -10.03 30.00 17.44
CA GLU A 226 -8.77 30.00 18.20
C GLU A 226 -9.00 30.42 19.67
N ILE A 227 -9.89 31.40 19.92
CA ILE A 227 -10.36 31.79 21.25
C ILE A 227 -11.08 30.60 21.92
N ASN A 228 -12.01 29.94 21.23
CA ASN A 228 -12.74 28.79 21.75
C ASN A 228 -11.79 27.65 22.14
N GLN A 229 -10.74 27.38 21.36
CA GLN A 229 -9.70 26.42 21.70
C GLN A 229 -8.86 26.85 22.92
N ARG A 230 -8.42 28.11 22.97
CA ARG A 230 -7.59 28.65 24.07
C ARG A 230 -8.34 28.71 25.40
N PHE A 231 -9.63 29.01 25.38
CA PHE A 231 -10.51 29.07 26.55
C PHE A 231 -11.35 27.81 26.78
N ALA A 232 -11.10 26.71 26.05
CA ALA A 232 -11.81 25.43 26.18
C ALA A 232 -11.82 24.85 27.61
N ARG A 233 -10.85 25.22 28.45
CA ARG A 233 -10.79 24.83 29.88
C ARG A 233 -11.69 25.67 30.81
N ARG A 234 -12.21 26.80 30.34
CA ARG A 234 -13.06 27.74 31.12
C ARG A 234 -14.48 27.87 30.58
N LEU A 235 -14.70 27.57 29.30
CA LEU A 235 -16.03 27.55 28.68
C LEU A 235 -16.67 26.18 28.91
N PRO A 236 -17.86 26.08 29.56
CA PRO A 236 -18.52 24.79 29.80
C PRO A 236 -19.15 24.17 28.53
N VAL A 237 -19.29 24.95 27.45
CA VAL A 237 -19.79 24.51 26.14
C VAL A 237 -19.03 25.29 25.05
N PRO A 238 -18.58 24.64 23.96
CA PRO A 238 -17.96 25.35 22.84
C PRO A 238 -18.96 26.28 22.14
N ILE A 239 -18.53 27.51 21.83
CA ILE A 239 -19.39 28.51 21.17
C ILE A 239 -19.68 28.06 19.72
N PRO A 240 -20.94 28.06 19.25
CA PRO A 240 -21.29 27.70 17.87
C PRO A 240 -21.01 28.87 16.90
N VAL A 241 -19.72 29.15 16.68
CA VAL A 241 -19.20 30.26 15.87
C VAL A 241 -19.86 30.32 14.49
N GLU A 242 -20.00 29.18 13.82
CA GLU A 242 -20.56 29.08 12.46
C GLU A 242 -22.00 29.60 12.40
N LEU A 243 -22.84 29.19 13.37
CA LEU A 243 -24.22 29.67 13.47
C LEU A 243 -24.29 31.17 13.78
N LEU A 244 -23.45 31.65 14.70
CA LEU A 244 -23.42 33.07 15.06
C LEU A 244 -23.02 33.95 13.88
N VAL A 245 -21.96 33.57 13.15
CA VAL A 245 -21.51 34.30 11.95
C VAL A 245 -22.60 34.31 10.88
N THR A 246 -23.26 33.18 10.62
CA THR A 246 -24.37 33.11 9.65
C THR A 246 -25.53 34.00 10.06
N VAL A 247 -26.02 33.95 11.30
CA VAL A 247 -27.15 34.77 11.75
C VAL A 247 -26.82 36.26 11.68
N VAL A 248 -25.62 36.67 12.11
CA VAL A 248 -25.19 38.08 12.05
C VAL A 248 -25.04 38.55 10.60
N ALA A 249 -24.38 37.77 9.74
CA ALA A 249 -24.20 38.13 8.34
C ALA A 249 -25.54 38.20 7.58
N THR A 250 -26.48 37.29 7.89
CA THR A 250 -27.85 37.33 7.37
C THR A 250 -28.57 38.62 7.76
N ALA A 251 -28.51 39.00 9.05
CA ALA A 251 -29.14 40.22 9.54
C ALA A 251 -28.52 41.49 8.94
N VAL A 252 -27.20 41.50 8.72
CA VAL A 252 -26.50 42.59 8.02
C VAL A 252 -26.88 42.64 6.55
N SER A 253 -26.94 41.50 5.85
CA SER A 253 -27.32 41.40 4.44
C SER A 253 -28.74 41.95 4.19
N TYR A 254 -29.70 41.51 5.01
CA TYR A 254 -31.08 42.02 4.98
C TYR A 254 -31.17 43.50 5.36
N GLY A 255 -30.52 43.92 6.46
CA GLY A 255 -30.63 45.28 6.97
C GLY A 255 -29.91 46.34 6.12
N ALA A 256 -28.87 45.95 5.38
CA ALA A 256 -28.12 46.84 4.49
C ALA A 256 -28.53 46.73 3.01
N ASP A 257 -29.41 45.78 2.66
CA ASP A 257 -29.83 45.46 1.29
C ASP A 257 -28.64 45.21 0.34
N LEU A 258 -27.86 44.18 0.66
CA LEU A 258 -26.61 43.89 -0.07
C LEU A 258 -26.85 43.26 -1.46
N GLU A 259 -27.97 42.55 -1.65
CA GLU A 259 -28.38 42.08 -2.99
C GLU A 259 -28.78 43.28 -3.87
N GLY A 260 -29.71 44.13 -3.43
CA GLY A 260 -30.21 45.25 -4.23
C GLY A 260 -29.18 46.34 -4.52
N ARG A 261 -28.24 46.60 -3.60
CA ARG A 261 -27.25 47.69 -3.73
C ARG A 261 -25.94 47.28 -4.37
N PHE A 262 -25.48 46.05 -4.14
CA PHE A 262 -24.16 45.59 -4.58
C PHE A 262 -24.22 44.39 -5.53
N GLY A 263 -25.41 43.85 -5.85
CA GLY A 263 -25.55 42.69 -6.73
C GLY A 263 -24.90 41.44 -6.16
N VAL A 264 -24.90 41.29 -4.82
CA VAL A 264 -24.34 40.12 -4.15
C VAL A 264 -25.21 38.89 -4.42
N ASP A 265 -24.57 37.75 -4.66
CA ASP A 265 -25.26 36.47 -4.77
C ASP A 265 -25.71 35.94 -3.39
N VAL A 266 -27.01 35.63 -3.29
CA VAL A 266 -27.66 35.13 -2.07
C VAL A 266 -28.36 33.80 -2.32
N VAL A 267 -28.73 33.11 -1.24
CA VAL A 267 -29.37 31.79 -1.30
C VAL A 267 -30.75 31.81 -1.97
N ARG A 268 -31.47 32.94 -1.91
CA ARG A 268 -32.82 33.13 -2.51
C ARG A 268 -33.83 32.11 -1.99
N ASP A 269 -34.81 31.74 -2.80
CA ASP A 269 -35.99 30.97 -2.41
C ASP A 269 -35.64 29.60 -1.80
N ILE A 270 -35.91 29.45 -0.50
CA ILE A 270 -35.89 28.15 0.17
C ILE A 270 -37.33 27.64 0.25
N PRO A 271 -37.69 26.52 -0.42
CA PRO A 271 -39.06 26.03 -0.43
C PRO A 271 -39.50 25.64 1.00
N LYS A 272 -40.61 26.23 1.44
CA LYS A 272 -41.19 26.03 2.77
C LYS A 272 -41.86 24.66 2.85
N GLY A 273 -41.13 23.66 3.34
CA GLY A 273 -41.66 22.32 3.56
C GLY A 273 -40.65 21.21 3.34
N LEU A 274 -41.17 19.97 3.46
CA LEU A 274 -40.45 18.77 3.06
C LEU A 274 -40.76 18.47 1.59
N ALA A 275 -39.72 18.20 0.80
CA ALA A 275 -39.90 17.70 -0.55
C ALA A 275 -40.65 16.34 -0.54
N PRO A 276 -41.58 16.11 -1.48
CA PRO A 276 -42.23 14.81 -1.62
C PRO A 276 -41.20 13.75 -2.05
N PRO A 277 -41.41 12.46 -1.74
CA PRO A 277 -40.50 11.41 -2.16
C PRO A 277 -40.52 11.24 -3.68
N VAL A 278 -39.34 11.25 -4.29
CA VAL A 278 -39.09 11.07 -5.74
C VAL A 278 -38.22 9.83 -5.93
N ILE A 279 -38.54 9.01 -6.93
CA ILE A 279 -37.73 7.82 -7.27
C ILE A 279 -36.47 8.29 -8.01
N PRO A 280 -35.24 7.97 -7.55
CA PRO A 280 -34.01 8.31 -8.26
C PRO A 280 -33.95 7.63 -9.64
N ASP A 281 -33.33 8.29 -10.61
CA ASP A 281 -33.27 7.80 -11.99
C ASP A 281 -32.23 6.70 -12.16
N VAL A 282 -32.72 5.47 -12.29
CA VAL A 282 -31.92 4.26 -12.47
C VAL A 282 -31.26 4.21 -13.85
N SER A 283 -31.76 4.95 -14.84
CA SER A 283 -31.18 4.96 -16.20
C SER A 283 -29.75 5.54 -16.24
N LEU A 284 -29.42 6.43 -15.29
CA LEU A 284 -28.10 7.04 -15.15
C LEU A 284 -27.05 6.10 -14.54
N PHE A 285 -27.47 4.99 -13.92
CA PHE A 285 -26.57 4.11 -13.14
C PHE A 285 -25.35 3.59 -13.93
N PRO A 286 -25.46 3.16 -15.21
CA PRO A 286 -24.30 2.69 -15.98
C PRO A 286 -23.23 3.77 -16.20
N GLU A 287 -23.62 5.04 -16.29
CA GLU A 287 -22.70 6.16 -16.56
C GLU A 287 -22.01 6.68 -15.30
N ILE A 288 -22.63 6.51 -14.11
CA ILE A 288 -22.12 7.02 -12.82
C ILE A 288 -21.53 5.93 -11.92
N ILE A 289 -21.49 4.67 -12.35
CA ILE A 289 -21.07 3.53 -11.50
C ILE A 289 -19.62 3.64 -11.00
N GLY A 290 -18.71 4.17 -11.81
CA GLY A 290 -17.31 4.39 -11.43
C GLY A 290 -17.18 5.45 -10.34
N ASP A 291 -17.83 6.59 -10.52
CA ASP A 291 -17.86 7.69 -9.55
C ASP A 291 -18.52 7.24 -8.24
N ALA A 292 -19.68 6.57 -8.34
CA ALA A 292 -20.42 6.06 -7.19
C ALA A 292 -19.60 5.04 -6.38
N PHE A 293 -18.78 4.21 -7.03
CA PHE A 293 -17.86 3.29 -6.33
C PHE A 293 -16.77 4.03 -5.56
N ALA A 294 -16.12 5.03 -6.17
CA ALA A 294 -15.12 5.86 -5.50
C ALA A 294 -15.73 6.65 -4.32
N ILE A 295 -16.89 7.28 -4.55
CA ILE A 295 -17.64 8.01 -3.51
C ILE A 295 -18.07 7.06 -2.38
N ALA A 296 -18.53 5.84 -2.69
CA ALA A 296 -18.92 4.85 -1.67
C ALA A 296 -17.79 4.47 -0.72
N ILE A 297 -16.56 4.30 -1.24
CA ILE A 297 -15.36 4.03 -0.43
C ILE A 297 -15.03 5.25 0.45
N VAL A 298 -14.91 6.44 -0.14
CA VAL A 298 -14.54 7.68 0.60
C VAL A 298 -15.57 8.00 1.68
N ALA A 299 -16.86 7.93 1.33
CA ALA A 299 -17.97 8.21 2.24
C ALA A 299 -18.07 7.21 3.40
N PHE A 300 -17.48 6.02 3.29
CA PHE A 300 -17.42 5.00 4.35
C PHE A 300 -16.15 5.06 5.21
N VAL A 301 -14.98 5.24 4.58
CA VAL A 301 -13.67 5.14 5.27
C VAL A 301 -13.46 6.28 6.25
N VAL A 302 -13.88 7.50 5.92
CA VAL A 302 -13.76 8.66 6.83
C VAL A 302 -14.61 8.47 8.11
N PRO A 303 -15.92 8.11 8.04
CA PRO A 303 -16.69 7.70 9.22
C PRO A 303 -16.06 6.56 10.00
N LEU A 304 -15.66 5.47 9.33
CA LEU A 304 -15.14 4.29 10.02
C LEU A 304 -13.88 4.63 10.82
N SER A 305 -12.99 5.46 10.24
CA SER A 305 -11.77 5.92 10.89
C SER A 305 -12.09 6.76 12.13
N LEU A 306 -13.01 7.73 12.04
CA LEU A 306 -13.41 8.54 13.18
C LEU A 306 -14.14 7.71 14.26
N SER A 307 -15.01 6.78 13.84
CA SER A 307 -15.69 5.86 14.75
C SER A 307 -14.63 5.05 15.53
N LYS A 308 -13.65 4.43 14.86
CA LYS A 308 -12.57 3.66 15.51
C LYS A 308 -11.80 4.48 16.54
N ILE A 309 -11.52 5.76 16.25
CA ILE A 309 -10.89 6.69 17.21
C ILE A 309 -11.77 6.89 18.46
N PHE A 310 -13.06 7.13 18.30
CA PHE A 310 -13.98 7.30 19.44
C PHE A 310 -14.20 6.00 20.23
N ALA A 311 -14.25 4.85 19.56
CA ALA A 311 -14.28 3.53 20.19
C ALA A 311 -13.07 3.30 21.10
N GLN A 312 -11.86 3.55 20.57
CA GLN A 312 -10.62 3.41 21.34
C GLN A 312 -10.57 4.40 22.52
N LYS A 313 -11.06 5.63 22.33
CA LYS A 313 -11.09 6.67 23.37
C LYS A 313 -12.10 6.38 24.50
N HIS A 314 -13.25 5.78 24.18
CA HIS A 314 -14.36 5.56 25.11
C HIS A 314 -14.62 4.08 25.47
N GLY A 315 -13.76 3.16 25.04
CA GLY A 315 -13.80 1.75 25.45
C GLY A 315 -14.99 0.94 24.90
N TYR A 316 -15.42 1.19 23.66
CA TYR A 316 -16.44 0.38 22.97
C TYR A 316 -15.92 -0.20 21.65
N ALA A 317 -16.57 -1.24 21.14
CA ALA A 317 -16.23 -1.87 19.86
C ALA A 317 -17.12 -1.36 18.72
N ILE A 318 -16.62 -1.43 17.48
CA ILE A 318 -17.33 -1.10 16.24
C ILE A 318 -17.23 -2.27 15.29
N ASP A 319 -18.32 -2.58 14.61
CA ASP A 319 -18.33 -3.49 13.46
C ASP A 319 -18.29 -2.66 12.16
N SER A 320 -17.19 -2.80 11.42
CA SER A 320 -17.01 -2.16 10.12
C SER A 320 -18.11 -2.52 9.11
N ASN A 321 -18.65 -3.74 9.17
CA ASN A 321 -19.71 -4.18 8.25
C ASN A 321 -21.06 -3.55 8.62
N GLN A 322 -21.37 -3.45 9.92
CA GLN A 322 -22.59 -2.81 10.38
C GLN A 322 -22.57 -1.29 10.11
N GLU A 323 -21.44 -0.60 10.26
CA GLU A 323 -21.31 0.81 9.82
C GLU A 323 -21.53 0.94 8.31
N LEU A 324 -21.00 0.02 7.50
CA LEU A 324 -21.15 0.01 6.04
C LEU A 324 -22.62 -0.19 5.61
N LEU A 325 -23.33 -1.11 6.27
CA LEU A 325 -24.77 -1.30 6.12
C LEU A 325 -25.57 -0.07 6.56
N ALA A 326 -25.21 0.55 7.69
CA ALA A 326 -25.90 1.72 8.23
C ALA A 326 -25.77 2.94 7.32
N PHE A 327 -24.57 3.25 6.80
CA PHE A 327 -24.38 4.32 5.81
C PHE A 327 -25.07 4.01 4.48
N GLY A 328 -24.98 2.76 4.00
CA GLY A 328 -25.66 2.35 2.76
C GLY A 328 -27.18 2.55 2.83
N LEU A 329 -27.83 2.08 3.89
CA LEU A 329 -29.27 2.26 4.09
C LEU A 329 -29.65 3.73 4.33
N SER A 330 -28.80 4.51 5.00
CA SER A 330 -29.04 5.94 5.21
C SER A 330 -28.98 6.74 3.91
N ASN A 331 -28.05 6.40 3.01
CA ASN A 331 -27.94 7.00 1.68
C ASN A 331 -29.07 6.55 0.74
N ILE A 332 -29.43 5.26 0.71
CA ILE A 332 -30.60 4.77 -0.05
C ILE A 332 -31.87 5.50 0.40
N PHE A 333 -32.15 5.53 1.71
CA PHE A 333 -33.35 6.18 2.24
C PHE A 333 -33.37 7.68 1.93
N GLY A 334 -32.25 8.38 2.13
CA GLY A 334 -32.14 9.80 1.80
C GLY A 334 -32.36 10.11 0.32
N SER A 335 -31.89 9.24 -0.59
CA SER A 335 -32.00 9.48 -2.04
C SER A 335 -33.44 9.72 -2.51
N PHE A 336 -34.42 9.02 -1.91
CA PHE A 336 -35.84 9.24 -2.20
C PHE A 336 -36.34 10.63 -1.79
N PHE A 337 -35.69 11.29 -0.83
CA PHE A 337 -36.01 12.65 -0.39
C PHE A 337 -35.01 13.69 -0.90
N GLN A 338 -34.46 13.45 -2.10
CA GLN A 338 -33.60 14.40 -2.82
C GLN A 338 -32.32 14.81 -2.05
N THR A 339 -31.80 13.92 -1.18
CA THR A 339 -30.55 14.18 -0.46
C THR A 339 -29.31 13.96 -1.32
N VAL A 340 -28.23 14.66 -0.98
CA VAL A 340 -26.86 14.38 -1.42
C VAL A 340 -26.23 13.32 -0.51
N VAL A 341 -25.29 12.55 -1.04
CA VAL A 341 -24.50 11.53 -0.31
C VAL A 341 -24.02 12.08 1.03
N VAL A 342 -24.41 11.40 2.11
CA VAL A 342 -23.95 11.71 3.45
C VAL A 342 -22.76 10.83 3.85
N SER A 343 -21.99 11.38 4.77
CA SER A 343 -20.90 10.72 5.46
C SER A 343 -20.88 11.26 6.90
N THR A 344 -19.69 11.45 7.47
CA THR A 344 -19.52 11.97 8.84
C THR A 344 -19.18 13.46 8.82
N SER A 345 -19.92 14.22 9.63
CA SER A 345 -19.59 15.61 9.92
C SER A 345 -18.55 15.66 11.04
N LEU A 346 -17.28 15.89 10.67
CA LEU A 346 -16.15 15.98 11.62
C LEU A 346 -16.43 17.01 12.74
N SER A 347 -16.84 18.23 12.37
CA SER A 347 -17.14 19.31 13.32
C SER A 347 -18.23 18.93 14.32
N ARG A 348 -19.40 18.44 13.85
CA ARG A 348 -20.51 18.05 14.74
C ARG A 348 -20.15 16.87 15.62
N SER A 349 -19.44 15.88 15.10
CA SER A 349 -19.03 14.69 15.86
C SER A 349 -18.04 15.04 16.98
N LEU A 350 -17.06 15.91 16.71
CA LEU A 350 -16.12 16.41 17.72
C LEU A 350 -16.81 17.29 18.77
N ILE A 351 -17.80 18.10 18.38
CA ILE A 351 -18.60 18.90 19.34
C ILE A 351 -19.47 17.98 20.21
N GLN A 352 -20.12 16.98 19.64
CA GLN A 352 -20.91 15.97 20.37
C GLN A 352 -20.04 15.20 21.37
N GLU A 353 -18.85 14.78 20.97
CA GLU A 353 -17.89 14.06 21.81
C GLU A 353 -17.33 14.94 22.94
N SER A 354 -16.85 16.15 22.62
CA SER A 354 -16.33 17.10 23.62
C SER A 354 -17.39 17.67 24.57
N SER A 355 -18.66 17.70 24.15
CA SER A 355 -19.81 18.05 25.03
C SER A 355 -20.29 16.85 25.88
N GLY A 356 -19.62 15.70 25.81
CA GLY A 356 -19.93 14.52 26.62
C GLY A 356 -21.18 13.75 26.19
N GLY A 357 -21.59 13.85 24.92
CA GLY A 357 -22.71 13.09 24.35
C GLY A 357 -22.36 11.60 24.22
N LYS A 358 -23.12 10.71 24.86
CA LYS A 358 -22.82 9.26 24.98
C LYS A 358 -23.69 8.33 24.12
N THR A 359 -24.65 8.87 23.38
CA THR A 359 -25.67 8.09 22.64
C THR A 359 -26.09 8.79 21.35
N GLN A 360 -26.65 8.02 20.41
CA GLN A 360 -27.20 8.54 19.14
C GLN A 360 -28.52 9.31 19.29
N VAL A 361 -29.05 9.46 20.50
CA VAL A 361 -30.18 10.39 20.77
C VAL A 361 -29.79 11.84 20.41
N ALA A 362 -28.51 12.20 20.50
CA ALA A 362 -28.00 13.49 20.05
C ALA A 362 -28.20 13.73 18.53
N ALA A 363 -28.10 12.68 17.70
CA ALA A 363 -28.37 12.77 16.26
C ALA A 363 -29.87 12.95 15.99
N LEU A 364 -30.74 12.20 16.69
CA LEU A 364 -32.20 12.37 16.59
C LEU A 364 -32.65 13.78 16.97
N LEU A 365 -32.13 14.32 18.08
CA LEU A 365 -32.39 15.70 18.50
C LEU A 365 -31.85 16.71 17.47
N SER A 366 -30.69 16.47 16.88
CA SER A 366 -30.16 17.32 15.80
C SER A 366 -31.08 17.32 14.56
N SER A 367 -31.58 16.16 14.13
CA SER A 367 -32.59 16.06 13.06
C SER A 367 -33.88 16.83 13.39
N ILE A 368 -34.40 16.74 14.63
CA ILE A 368 -35.59 17.50 15.04
C ILE A 368 -35.36 19.01 14.95
N ILE A 369 -34.18 19.50 15.35
CA ILE A 369 -33.85 20.92 15.24
C ILE A 369 -33.71 21.35 13.76
N VAL A 370 -33.09 20.52 12.92
CA VAL A 370 -33.01 20.79 11.47
C VAL A 370 -34.41 20.80 10.82
N LEU A 371 -35.33 19.93 11.24
CA LEU A 371 -36.73 19.95 10.79
C LEU A 371 -37.43 21.26 11.16
N ILE A 372 -37.24 21.76 12.39
CA ILE A 372 -37.76 23.08 12.81
C ILE A 372 -37.14 24.20 11.94
N VAL A 373 -35.86 24.11 11.61
CA VAL A 373 -35.22 25.10 10.71
C VAL A 373 -35.85 25.08 9.32
N ILE A 374 -36.04 23.89 8.72
CA ILE A 374 -36.68 23.74 7.40
C ILE A 374 -38.10 24.30 7.40
N LEU A 375 -38.92 23.96 8.40
CA LEU A 375 -40.34 24.31 8.42
C LEU A 375 -40.64 25.76 8.85
N ALA A 376 -39.83 26.33 9.76
CA ALA A 376 -40.15 27.60 10.41
C ALA A 376 -39.10 28.70 10.24
N LEU A 377 -37.82 28.37 9.95
CA LEU A 377 -36.73 29.35 9.87
C LEU A 377 -36.10 29.49 8.48
N GLY A 378 -36.53 28.68 7.50
CA GLY A 378 -36.00 28.72 6.13
C GLY A 378 -36.02 30.13 5.52
N PHE A 379 -37.09 30.89 5.76
CA PHE A 379 -37.23 32.25 5.26
C PHE A 379 -36.22 33.26 5.82
N LEU A 380 -35.65 32.99 7.01
CA LEU A 380 -34.59 33.86 7.52
C LEU A 380 -33.30 33.69 6.71
N LEU A 381 -33.12 32.56 6.02
CA LEU A 381 -31.88 32.24 5.30
C LEU A 381 -31.90 32.67 3.82
N GLU A 382 -33.03 33.15 3.30
CA GLU A 382 -33.18 33.68 1.93
C GLU A 382 -32.14 34.79 1.60
N PRO A 383 -31.93 35.84 2.43
CA PRO A 383 -30.96 36.91 2.15
C PRO A 383 -29.50 36.57 2.52
N LEU A 384 -29.18 35.30 2.84
CA LEU A 384 -27.83 34.88 3.20
C LEU A 384 -26.92 34.88 1.96
N GLN A 385 -25.81 35.61 2.02
CA GLN A 385 -24.82 35.70 0.94
C GLN A 385 -24.03 34.41 0.78
N THR A 386 -23.82 33.93 -0.45
CA THR A 386 -23.10 32.69 -0.73
C THR A 386 -21.61 32.78 -0.37
N ALA A 387 -21.03 33.98 -0.43
CA ALA A 387 -19.69 34.32 0.08
C ALA A 387 -19.48 33.98 1.58
N VAL A 388 -20.50 34.16 2.42
CA VAL A 388 -20.45 33.82 3.86
C VAL A 388 -20.38 32.31 4.05
N LEU A 389 -21.22 31.57 3.32
CA LEU A 389 -21.22 30.11 3.32
C LEU A 389 -19.85 29.55 2.91
N ALA A 390 -19.28 30.08 1.82
CA ALA A 390 -17.99 29.64 1.32
C ALA A 390 -16.82 30.00 2.26
N SER A 391 -16.90 31.16 2.92
CA SER A 391 -15.96 31.55 3.98
C SER A 391 -15.95 30.55 5.15
N LEU A 392 -17.13 30.07 5.58
CA LEU A 392 -17.23 29.04 6.63
C LEU A 392 -16.66 27.69 6.17
N VAL A 393 -16.83 27.32 4.89
CA VAL A 393 -16.18 26.13 4.31
C VAL A 393 -14.66 26.24 4.41
N VAL A 394 -14.08 27.34 3.91
CA VAL A 394 -12.61 27.57 3.93
C VAL A 394 -12.05 27.48 5.34
N VAL A 395 -12.71 28.08 6.33
CA VAL A 395 -12.30 27.99 7.75
C VAL A 395 -12.38 26.56 8.30
N ASN A 396 -13.30 25.73 7.80
CA ASN A 396 -13.40 24.32 8.19
C ASN A 396 -12.31 23.43 7.57
N LEU A 397 -11.67 23.85 6.48
CA LEU A 397 -10.55 23.12 5.87
C LEU A 397 -9.23 23.21 6.66
N LYS A 398 -9.10 24.13 7.64
CA LYS A 398 -7.87 24.29 8.47
C LYS A 398 -7.36 22.96 9.03
N GLY A 399 -8.25 22.08 9.48
CA GLY A 399 -7.90 20.76 10.02
C GLY A 399 -7.29 19.81 8.99
N MET A 400 -7.77 19.87 7.74
CA MET A 400 -7.34 19.00 6.65
C MET A 400 -5.98 19.47 6.12
N PHE A 401 -5.80 20.76 5.85
CA PHE A 401 -4.49 21.31 5.47
C PHE A 401 -3.40 21.16 6.55
N THR A 402 -3.78 21.02 7.83
CA THR A 402 -2.82 20.78 8.91
C THR A 402 -2.12 19.42 8.78
N GLN A 403 -2.71 18.46 8.06
CA GLN A 403 -2.14 17.12 7.80
C GLN A 403 -0.81 17.16 7.02
N VAL A 404 -0.55 18.22 6.23
CA VAL A 404 0.75 18.44 5.56
C VAL A 404 1.94 18.41 6.54
N LYS A 405 1.71 18.75 7.82
CA LYS A 405 2.73 18.71 8.88
C LYS A 405 3.17 17.29 9.25
N GLU A 406 2.49 16.26 8.77
CA GLU A 406 2.88 14.87 8.96
C GLU A 406 4.08 14.48 8.06
N VAL A 407 4.22 15.08 6.87
CA VAL A 407 5.26 14.71 5.88
C VAL A 407 6.69 14.72 6.45
N PRO A 408 7.15 15.74 7.20
CA PRO A 408 8.50 15.75 7.77
C PRO A 408 8.70 14.75 8.92
N ARG A 409 7.60 14.19 9.46
CA ARG A 409 7.63 13.08 10.43
C ARG A 409 7.71 11.76 9.67
N LEU A 410 6.84 11.53 8.67
CA LEU A 410 6.86 10.32 7.84
C LEU A 410 8.24 10.12 7.21
N TRP A 411 8.82 11.14 6.56
CA TRP A 411 10.16 11.06 5.95
C TRP A 411 11.29 10.62 6.90
N ARG A 412 11.15 10.89 8.21
CA ARG A 412 12.12 10.45 9.24
C ARG A 412 11.83 9.06 9.80
N THR A 413 10.62 8.53 9.60
CA THR A 413 10.18 7.22 10.09
C THR A 413 10.23 6.17 8.98
N ASP A 414 9.46 6.35 7.90
CA ASP A 414 9.51 5.51 6.70
C ASP A 414 9.33 6.37 5.44
N ARG A 415 10.24 6.17 4.48
CA ARG A 415 10.22 6.84 3.18
C ARG A 415 9.13 6.29 2.27
N ILE A 416 8.71 5.04 2.43
CA ILE A 416 7.64 4.42 1.63
C ILE A 416 6.30 5.05 2.00
N ASP A 417 5.96 5.12 3.29
CA ASP A 417 4.77 5.84 3.78
C ASP A 417 4.78 7.32 3.35
N CYS A 418 5.93 7.98 3.41
CA CYS A 418 6.07 9.36 2.95
C CYS A 418 5.81 9.50 1.45
N LEU A 419 6.31 8.56 0.63
CA LEU A 419 6.09 8.53 -0.81
C LEU A 419 4.61 8.25 -1.13
N LEU A 420 3.96 7.33 -0.40
CA LEU A 420 2.54 7.05 -0.52
C LEU A 420 1.67 8.29 -0.22
N TRP A 421 1.98 9.04 0.85
CA TRP A 421 1.31 10.31 1.14
C TRP A 421 1.46 11.32 -0.01
N VAL A 422 2.69 11.48 -0.53
CA VAL A 422 2.99 12.43 -1.62
C VAL A 422 2.30 12.02 -2.92
N VAL A 423 2.36 10.75 -3.32
CA VAL A 423 1.67 10.22 -4.51
C VAL A 423 0.17 10.41 -4.36
N SER A 424 -0.41 10.03 -3.21
CA SER A 424 -1.84 10.22 -2.95
C SER A 424 -2.28 11.67 -3.06
N CYS A 425 -1.50 12.61 -2.51
CA CYS A 425 -1.81 14.03 -2.56
C CYS A 425 -1.66 14.61 -3.98
N VAL A 426 -0.50 14.41 -4.62
CA VAL A 426 -0.20 14.98 -5.94
C VAL A 426 -1.11 14.41 -7.03
N MET A 427 -1.30 13.08 -7.08
CA MET A 427 -2.15 12.47 -8.11
C MET A 427 -3.62 12.88 -7.96
N SER A 428 -4.10 13.09 -6.73
CA SER A 428 -5.45 13.59 -6.47
C SER A 428 -5.64 15.07 -6.81
N ILE A 429 -4.61 15.91 -6.66
CA ILE A 429 -4.65 17.31 -7.12
C ILE A 429 -4.68 17.38 -8.66
N LEU A 430 -3.86 16.56 -9.33
CA LEU A 430 -3.66 16.63 -10.78
C LEU A 430 -4.71 15.88 -11.60
N LEU A 431 -5.11 14.66 -11.22
CA LEU A 431 -6.04 13.85 -12.02
C LEU A 431 -7.51 14.04 -11.65
N GLY A 432 -7.81 14.58 -10.47
CA GLY A 432 -9.14 14.52 -9.85
C GLY A 432 -9.16 13.55 -8.66
N LEU A 433 -10.21 13.62 -7.85
CA LEU A 433 -10.30 12.85 -6.60
C LEU A 433 -10.61 11.37 -6.82
N ASP A 434 -11.44 11.07 -7.82
CA ASP A 434 -11.78 9.75 -8.30
C ASP A 434 -10.56 8.99 -8.84
N LEU A 435 -9.89 9.56 -9.87
CA LEU A 435 -8.71 8.95 -10.50
C LEU A 435 -7.49 8.96 -9.56
N GLY A 436 -7.31 10.04 -8.79
CA GLY A 436 -6.23 10.16 -7.83
C GLY A 436 -6.30 9.11 -6.71
N LEU A 437 -7.50 8.84 -6.19
CA LEU A 437 -7.72 7.77 -5.21
C LEU A 437 -7.42 6.40 -5.82
N ALA A 438 -7.86 6.13 -7.05
CA ALA A 438 -7.56 4.87 -7.73
C ALA A 438 -6.06 4.64 -7.90
N VAL A 439 -5.31 5.66 -8.35
CA VAL A 439 -3.84 5.59 -8.46
C VAL A 439 -3.18 5.42 -7.09
N ALA A 440 -3.65 6.12 -6.06
CA ALA A 440 -3.12 6.00 -4.71
C ALA A 440 -3.30 4.58 -4.13
N LEU A 441 -4.48 3.97 -4.32
CA LEU A 441 -4.78 2.61 -3.86
C LEU A 441 -3.94 1.56 -4.60
N VAL A 442 -3.80 1.68 -5.92
CA VAL A 442 -2.91 0.80 -6.72
C VAL A 442 -1.46 0.93 -6.24
N PHE A 443 -1.01 2.15 -5.91
CA PHE A 443 0.33 2.40 -5.38
C PHE A 443 0.53 1.85 -3.95
N GLU A 444 -0.47 1.95 -3.05
CA GLU A 444 -0.43 1.34 -1.72
C GLU A 444 -0.31 -0.19 -1.79
N ILE A 445 -1.13 -0.82 -2.65
CA ILE A 445 -1.08 -2.28 -2.85
C ILE A 445 0.26 -2.69 -3.45
N LEU A 446 0.75 -1.97 -4.48
CA LEU A 446 2.02 -2.29 -5.14
C LEU A 446 3.23 -2.15 -4.20
N THR A 447 3.29 -1.09 -3.39
CA THR A 447 4.37 -0.89 -2.42
C THR A 447 4.33 -1.92 -1.28
N THR A 448 3.13 -2.27 -0.80
CA THR A 448 2.94 -3.35 0.20
C THR A 448 3.39 -4.70 -0.34
N VAL A 449 3.01 -5.05 -1.58
CA VAL A 449 3.45 -6.28 -2.24
C VAL A 449 4.96 -6.26 -2.48
N ALA A 450 5.53 -5.17 -3.00
CA ALA A 450 6.97 -5.05 -3.22
C ALA A 450 7.79 -5.23 -1.91
N HIS A 451 7.30 -4.70 -0.78
CA HIS A 451 7.92 -4.91 0.52
C HIS A 451 7.88 -6.38 0.97
N SER A 452 6.80 -7.11 0.63
CA SER A 452 6.68 -8.56 0.87
C SER A 452 7.57 -9.41 -0.07
N LEU A 453 7.82 -8.94 -1.29
CA LEU A 453 8.63 -9.64 -2.30
C LEU A 453 10.13 -9.60 -2.00
N PHE A 454 10.64 -8.57 -1.33
CA PHE A 454 12.07 -8.37 -1.08
C PHE A 454 12.46 -8.40 0.41
N PRO A 455 12.21 -9.51 1.14
CA PRO A 455 12.50 -9.59 2.56
C PRO A 455 14.01 -9.63 2.85
N ALA A 456 14.42 -8.94 3.92
CA ALA A 456 15.81 -8.89 4.36
C ALA A 456 16.27 -10.24 4.98
N CYS A 457 16.64 -11.19 4.12
CA CYS A 457 17.31 -12.43 4.48
C CYS A 457 18.68 -12.12 5.10
N VAL A 458 18.97 -12.61 6.30
CA VAL A 458 20.21 -12.24 7.02
C VAL A 458 20.91 -13.43 7.69
N PRO A 459 22.25 -13.43 7.71
CA PRO A 459 23.02 -14.37 8.50
C PRO A 459 22.93 -14.03 9.99
N LEU A 460 22.86 -15.06 10.82
CA LEU A 460 22.90 -14.98 12.28
C LEU A 460 24.22 -15.56 12.80
N GLY A 461 24.83 -14.86 13.75
CA GLY A 461 25.95 -15.35 14.55
C GLY A 461 25.50 -15.62 15.99
N ASN A 462 26.19 -16.52 16.68
CA ASN A 462 25.97 -16.74 18.11
C ASN A 462 26.72 -15.68 18.92
N ILE A 463 26.15 -15.23 20.04
CA ILE A 463 26.88 -14.43 21.03
C ILE A 463 27.61 -15.40 21.98
N PRO A 464 28.95 -15.33 22.13
CA PRO A 464 29.73 -16.27 22.94
C PRO A 464 29.18 -16.47 24.35
N ASN A 465 29.22 -17.72 24.82
CA ASN A 465 28.69 -18.15 26.13
C ASN A 465 27.17 -17.91 26.34
N THR A 466 26.41 -17.72 25.26
CA THR A 466 24.95 -17.61 25.30
C THR A 466 24.28 -18.51 24.25
N GLU A 467 22.95 -18.56 24.29
CA GLU A 467 22.10 -19.23 23.30
C GLU A 467 21.53 -18.24 22.26
N ILE A 468 22.00 -16.98 22.28
CA ILE A 468 21.36 -15.88 21.58
C ILE A 468 21.99 -15.70 20.20
N TYR A 469 21.23 -16.09 19.17
CA TYR A 469 21.57 -15.82 17.78
C TYR A 469 21.09 -14.43 17.34
N LYS A 470 22.00 -13.60 16.80
CA LYS A 470 21.70 -12.24 16.32
C LYS A 470 22.37 -11.94 14.98
N ARG A 471 21.83 -10.93 14.28
CA ARG A 471 22.33 -10.49 12.96
C ARG A 471 23.81 -10.08 13.03
N VAL A 472 24.63 -10.74 12.23
CA VAL A 472 26.05 -10.40 12.06
C VAL A 472 26.20 -8.98 11.52
N GLY A 473 27.24 -8.26 11.94
CA GLY A 473 27.52 -6.88 11.51
C GLY A 473 26.72 -5.79 12.25
N VAL A 474 25.50 -6.06 12.70
CA VAL A 474 24.76 -5.15 13.60
C VAL A 474 25.21 -5.33 15.05
N PHE A 475 25.27 -6.58 15.52
CA PHE A 475 25.77 -6.91 16.85
C PHE A 475 27.23 -7.32 16.75
N LYS A 476 28.16 -6.46 17.20
CA LYS A 476 29.62 -6.70 17.15
C LYS A 476 30.07 -7.97 17.90
N GLN A 477 29.24 -8.48 18.83
CA GLN A 477 29.50 -9.68 19.62
C GLN A 477 28.98 -10.97 18.96
N ALA A 478 28.20 -10.89 17.88
CA ALA A 478 27.67 -12.06 17.19
C ALA A 478 28.72 -12.62 16.22
N THR A 479 29.23 -13.82 16.49
CA THR A 479 30.23 -14.51 15.67
C THR A 479 29.61 -15.66 14.90
N GLU A 480 30.03 -15.83 13.65
CA GLU A 480 29.67 -17.01 12.85
C GLU A 480 30.47 -18.23 13.33
N THR A 481 29.86 -19.42 13.27
CA THR A 481 30.53 -20.67 13.61
C THR A 481 31.20 -21.24 12.36
N PRO A 482 32.51 -21.59 12.39
CA PRO A 482 33.17 -22.20 11.23
C PRO A 482 32.42 -23.45 10.74
N GLY A 483 32.26 -23.58 9.41
CA GLY A 483 31.51 -24.68 8.78
C GLY A 483 29.98 -24.56 8.86
N VAL A 484 29.41 -23.63 9.63
CA VAL A 484 27.95 -23.52 9.86
C VAL A 484 27.42 -22.13 9.57
N LYS A 485 26.52 -22.00 8.60
CA LYS A 485 25.79 -20.75 8.32
C LYS A 485 24.37 -20.84 8.83
N VAL A 486 24.00 -19.93 9.74
CA VAL A 486 22.62 -19.77 10.22
C VAL A 486 21.98 -18.61 9.48
N VAL A 487 20.81 -18.82 8.86
CA VAL A 487 20.12 -17.81 8.06
C VAL A 487 18.66 -17.68 8.50
N ARG A 488 18.20 -16.43 8.69
CA ARG A 488 16.80 -16.12 8.98
C ARG A 488 16.20 -15.28 7.84
N CYS A 489 15.02 -15.71 7.36
CA CYS A 489 14.17 -14.89 6.49
C CYS A 489 12.93 -14.43 7.30
N PRO A 490 12.78 -13.13 7.59
CA PRO A 490 11.66 -12.61 8.38
C PRO A 490 10.41 -12.36 7.53
N ALA A 491 9.94 -13.37 6.79
CA ALA A 491 8.78 -13.26 5.89
C ALA A 491 8.12 -14.62 5.60
N PRO A 492 6.83 -14.64 5.22
CA PRO A 492 6.22 -15.82 4.59
C PRO A 492 6.92 -16.12 3.26
N LEU A 493 7.03 -17.40 2.90
CA LEU A 493 7.65 -17.84 1.63
C LEU A 493 6.55 -18.31 0.67
N TYR A 494 6.48 -17.73 -0.51
CA TYR A 494 5.47 -18.05 -1.52
C TYR A 494 6.04 -17.88 -2.93
N PHE A 495 5.25 -18.19 -3.95
CA PHE A 495 5.65 -18.14 -5.37
C PHE A 495 6.35 -16.83 -5.78
N GLY A 496 6.00 -15.69 -5.17
CA GLY A 496 6.55 -14.38 -5.51
C GLY A 496 7.95 -14.12 -4.98
N ASN A 497 8.33 -14.69 -3.82
CA ASN A 497 9.59 -14.34 -3.13
C ASN A 497 10.54 -15.52 -2.89
N ILE A 498 10.14 -16.77 -3.17
CA ILE A 498 11.00 -17.94 -2.93
C ILE A 498 12.27 -17.94 -3.80
N GLU A 499 12.20 -17.49 -5.05
CA GLU A 499 13.39 -17.42 -5.92
C GLU A 499 14.36 -16.33 -5.43
N TYR A 500 13.85 -15.18 -4.98
CA TYR A 500 14.67 -14.15 -4.33
C TYR A 500 15.30 -14.67 -3.02
N PHE A 501 14.58 -15.46 -2.22
CA PHE A 501 15.15 -16.14 -1.05
C PHE A 501 16.28 -17.09 -1.45
N ARG A 502 16.10 -17.89 -2.50
CA ARG A 502 17.13 -18.78 -3.06
C ARG A 502 18.36 -18.01 -3.55
N GLU A 503 18.18 -16.92 -4.29
CA GLU A 503 19.27 -16.02 -4.71
C GLU A 503 20.01 -15.41 -3.52
N LYS A 504 19.29 -14.93 -2.50
CA LYS A 504 19.90 -14.41 -1.28
C LYS A 504 20.62 -15.49 -0.49
N LEU A 505 20.12 -16.71 -0.46
CA LEU A 505 20.82 -17.82 0.18
C LEU A 505 22.11 -18.17 -0.59
N MET A 506 22.07 -18.26 -1.92
CA MET A 506 23.27 -18.43 -2.76
C MET A 506 24.29 -17.31 -2.52
N ALA A 507 23.85 -16.06 -2.38
CA ALA A 507 24.72 -14.92 -2.07
C ALA A 507 25.32 -14.98 -0.64
N ILE A 508 24.57 -15.45 0.37
CA ILE A 508 25.05 -15.61 1.75
C ILE A 508 26.04 -16.79 1.88
N LEU A 509 25.88 -17.81 1.04
CA LEU A 509 26.75 -18.99 1.00
C LEU A 509 27.97 -18.82 0.08
N GLU A 510 28.02 -17.76 -0.72
CA GLU A 510 29.14 -17.40 -1.62
C GLU A 510 29.42 -18.40 -2.77
N PHE A 511 28.57 -19.40 -3.00
CA PHE A 511 28.67 -20.32 -4.14
C PHE A 511 27.32 -20.81 -4.67
N ASP A 512 27.28 -21.06 -5.99
CA ASP A 512 26.18 -21.77 -6.67
C ASP A 512 26.41 -23.29 -6.61
N PRO A 513 25.49 -24.08 -6.00
CA PRO A 513 25.60 -25.53 -5.95
C PRO A 513 25.63 -26.18 -7.34
N ALA A 514 24.90 -25.64 -8.33
CA ALA A 514 24.86 -26.20 -9.67
C ALA A 514 26.20 -26.03 -10.41
N ARG A 515 26.93 -24.94 -10.19
CA ARG A 515 28.30 -24.73 -10.72
C ARG A 515 29.32 -25.64 -10.02
N VAL A 516 29.21 -25.85 -8.71
CA VAL A 516 30.10 -26.77 -7.97
C VAL A 516 29.87 -28.22 -8.42
N ALA A 517 28.61 -28.68 -8.49
CA ALA A 517 28.26 -30.02 -8.96
C ALA A 517 28.80 -30.29 -10.38
N ARG A 518 28.53 -29.40 -11.34
CA ARG A 518 29.03 -29.51 -12.73
C ARG A 518 30.56 -29.58 -12.80
N LYS A 519 31.28 -28.79 -11.99
CA LYS A 519 32.75 -28.86 -11.92
C LYS A 519 33.23 -30.18 -11.29
N ARG A 520 32.59 -30.67 -10.22
CA ARG A 520 32.90 -31.96 -9.59
C ARG A 520 32.72 -33.11 -10.58
N ASP A 521 31.61 -33.12 -11.33
CA ASP A 521 31.35 -34.15 -12.35
C ASP A 521 32.31 -34.08 -13.54
N LYS A 522 32.65 -32.88 -14.04
CA LYS A 522 33.66 -32.70 -15.11
C LYS A 522 35.03 -33.22 -14.64
N ALA A 523 35.41 -32.95 -13.39
CA ALA A 523 36.66 -33.43 -12.81
C ALA A 523 36.65 -34.95 -12.56
N LEU A 524 35.53 -35.53 -12.09
CA LEU A 524 35.37 -36.96 -11.85
C LEU A 524 35.33 -37.76 -13.16
N LYS A 525 34.74 -37.21 -14.24
CA LYS A 525 34.86 -37.74 -15.61
C LYS A 525 36.31 -37.69 -16.13
N LYS A 526 37.04 -36.58 -15.90
CA LYS A 526 38.48 -36.50 -16.23
C LYS A 526 39.30 -37.55 -15.46
N LEU A 527 39.03 -37.74 -14.16
CA LEU A 527 39.71 -38.74 -13.33
C LEU A 527 39.42 -40.17 -13.82
N LYS A 528 38.15 -40.52 -14.09
CA LYS A 528 37.78 -41.81 -14.68
C LYS A 528 38.47 -42.04 -16.03
N LYS A 529 38.55 -41.02 -16.91
CA LYS A 529 39.25 -41.11 -18.20
C LYS A 529 40.77 -41.30 -18.05
N ARG A 530 41.39 -40.78 -16.99
CA ARG A 530 42.81 -41.03 -16.65
C ARG A 530 43.01 -42.45 -16.14
N LEU A 531 42.23 -42.87 -15.14
CA LEU A 531 42.28 -44.23 -14.59
C LEU A 531 42.01 -45.30 -15.64
N SER A 532 41.06 -45.10 -16.56
CA SER A 532 40.82 -46.02 -17.67
C SER A 532 41.93 -46.02 -18.72
N ARG A 533 42.73 -44.94 -18.83
CA ARG A 533 43.91 -44.87 -19.71
C ARG A 533 45.12 -45.55 -19.07
N GLU A 534 45.29 -45.42 -17.77
CA GLU A 534 46.32 -46.15 -16.99
C GLU A 534 46.02 -47.64 -16.93
N ALA A 535 44.75 -48.04 -16.72
CA ALA A 535 44.33 -49.44 -16.74
C ALA A 535 44.32 -50.08 -18.15
N ALA A 536 44.41 -49.27 -19.22
CA ALA A 536 44.49 -49.74 -20.61
C ALA A 536 45.94 -49.82 -21.14
N LEU A 537 46.95 -49.53 -20.30
CA LEU A 537 48.35 -49.80 -20.65
C LEU A 537 48.65 -51.28 -20.40
N PRO A 538 49.05 -52.06 -21.43
CA PRO A 538 49.43 -53.45 -21.22
C PRO A 538 50.75 -53.51 -20.42
N ILE A 539 50.80 -54.38 -19.42
CA ILE A 539 52.06 -54.76 -18.78
C ILE A 539 52.86 -55.53 -19.82
N ASN A 540 53.94 -54.93 -20.34
CA ASN A 540 54.92 -55.67 -21.11
C ASN A 540 56.35 -55.33 -20.65
N THR A 541 57.09 -56.39 -20.36
CA THR A 541 58.53 -56.41 -20.09
C THR A 541 59.32 -55.87 -21.29
N GLY A 542 60.44 -55.20 -21.01
CA GLY A 542 61.07 -54.30 -21.98
C GLY A 542 61.84 -54.96 -23.12
N ALA A 543 61.96 -54.21 -24.23
CA ALA A 543 63.04 -54.27 -25.21
C ALA A 543 63.18 -52.88 -25.87
N GLN A 544 64.30 -52.62 -26.55
CA GLN A 544 64.77 -51.28 -26.89
C GLN A 544 64.33 -50.74 -28.27
N ASN A 545 64.42 -49.40 -28.35
CA ASN A 545 64.77 -48.55 -29.50
C ASN A 545 63.73 -48.07 -30.55
N GLU A 546 63.55 -46.74 -30.49
CA GLU A 546 63.75 -45.76 -31.58
C GLU A 546 62.72 -45.65 -32.73
N ALA A 547 61.95 -44.57 -32.62
CA ALA A 547 61.68 -43.58 -33.67
C ALA A 547 60.87 -43.96 -34.93
N PHE A 548 59.60 -43.53 -34.96
CA PHE A 548 59.05 -42.90 -36.17
C PHE A 548 58.01 -41.80 -35.88
N SER A 549 58.30 -40.60 -36.41
CA SER A 549 57.43 -39.47 -36.81
C SER A 549 56.20 -39.03 -35.96
N ALA A 550 56.36 -37.82 -35.42
CA ALA A 550 55.38 -36.74 -35.18
C ALA A 550 53.92 -36.89 -35.70
N SER A 551 52.97 -36.55 -34.81
CA SER A 551 52.05 -35.42 -35.02
C SER A 551 51.49 -34.96 -33.67
N ASP A 552 51.80 -33.72 -33.28
CA ASP A 552 51.24 -33.08 -32.08
C ASP A 552 50.11 -32.14 -32.53
N GLN A 553 48.92 -32.28 -31.94
CA GLN A 553 47.83 -31.31 -32.10
C GLN A 553 47.31 -30.93 -30.73
N SER A 554 47.79 -29.79 -30.26
CA SER A 554 47.31 -29.06 -29.11
C SER A 554 45.99 -28.36 -29.43
N GLU A 555 44.86 -28.95 -29.05
CA GLU A 555 43.63 -28.17 -28.91
C GLU A 555 43.71 -27.33 -27.63
N THR A 556 43.97 -26.04 -27.81
CA THR A 556 43.87 -24.99 -26.79
C THR A 556 42.43 -24.86 -26.31
N SER A 557 42.20 -25.11 -25.02
CA SER A 557 40.94 -24.71 -24.38
C SER A 557 41.02 -23.25 -23.96
N ASP A 558 40.54 -22.35 -24.82
CA ASP A 558 40.18 -21.00 -24.42
C ASP A 558 38.94 -21.06 -23.49
N ASP A 559 39.09 -20.60 -22.25
CA ASP A 559 37.95 -20.29 -21.38
C ASP A 559 37.65 -18.77 -21.52
N SER A 560 36.82 -18.43 -22.51
CA SER A 560 36.18 -17.11 -22.65
C SER A 560 34.66 -17.23 -22.63
N ASP A 561 34.12 -17.55 -21.45
CA ASP A 561 32.68 -17.41 -21.16
C ASP A 561 32.31 -15.91 -21.14
N GLY A 562 31.91 -15.39 -22.29
CA GLY A 562 31.09 -14.18 -22.36
C GLY A 562 29.62 -14.50 -22.09
N ASP A 563 28.90 -13.54 -21.53
CA ASP A 563 27.44 -13.58 -21.49
C ASP A 563 26.88 -13.66 -22.94
N ASP A 564 25.82 -14.44 -23.16
CA ASP A 564 24.53 -13.84 -23.49
C ASP A 564 23.35 -14.81 -23.52
N ALA A 565 22.16 -14.26 -23.39
CA ALA A 565 20.90 -14.99 -23.53
C ALA A 565 20.46 -15.09 -25.00
N ALA A 566 19.83 -16.22 -25.35
CA ALA A 566 19.10 -16.34 -26.61
C ALA A 566 17.74 -17.03 -26.39
N VAL A 567 16.74 -16.17 -26.19
CA VAL A 567 15.36 -16.38 -26.63
C VAL A 567 15.37 -16.83 -28.10
N GLY A 568 14.64 -17.89 -28.43
CA GLY A 568 14.38 -18.27 -29.81
C GLY A 568 13.23 -17.47 -30.42
N ALA A 569 13.43 -16.94 -31.63
CA ALA A 569 12.37 -16.41 -32.48
C ALA A 569 12.60 -16.88 -33.93
N GLY A 570 11.55 -17.41 -34.56
CA GLY A 570 11.52 -17.67 -35.99
C GLY A 570 11.00 -16.44 -36.76
N VAL A 571 11.40 -16.32 -38.02
CA VAL A 571 10.90 -15.34 -39.00
C VAL A 571 9.99 -16.14 -39.96
N GLU A 572 8.77 -15.69 -40.29
CA GLU A 572 8.39 -14.79 -41.40
C GLU A 572 6.90 -14.39 -41.21
N GLU A 573 6.36 -13.23 -41.64
CA GLU A 573 6.91 -12.05 -42.37
C GLU A 573 5.94 -10.82 -42.19
N VAL A 574 6.27 -9.69 -42.84
CA VAL A 574 5.40 -8.52 -43.20
C VAL A 574 5.23 -7.32 -42.23
N LYS A 575 6.19 -6.38 -42.34
CA LYS A 575 6.02 -4.94 -42.71
C LYS A 575 5.16 -3.98 -41.84
N VAL A 576 5.79 -2.92 -41.32
CA VAL A 576 5.53 -1.47 -41.63
C VAL A 576 6.65 -0.58 -41.03
N THR A 577 6.89 0.57 -41.65
CA THR A 577 8.03 1.51 -41.48
C THR A 577 7.95 2.44 -40.26
N ARG A 578 9.10 3.00 -39.84
CA ARG A 578 9.17 4.23 -39.01
C ARG A 578 10.47 5.03 -39.22
N GLU A 579 10.35 6.30 -39.59
CA GLU A 579 11.35 7.36 -39.38
C GLU A 579 11.05 8.05 -38.02
N GLY A 580 11.94 8.72 -37.28
CA GLY A 580 13.38 9.01 -37.37
C GLY A 580 13.76 10.08 -36.29
N CYS A 581 15.05 10.21 -35.90
CA CYS A 581 15.59 11.19 -34.91
C CYS A 581 15.04 11.08 -33.45
N GLY A 582 15.65 11.53 -32.32
CA GLY A 582 16.83 12.34 -31.95
C GLY A 582 16.46 13.14 -30.67
N THR A 583 17.29 13.50 -29.66
CA THR A 583 18.73 13.36 -29.31
C THR A 583 18.91 13.52 -27.75
N HIS A 584 20.13 13.81 -27.25
CA HIS A 584 20.56 14.20 -25.86
C HIS A 584 21.06 13.08 -24.91
N GLU A 585 22.01 13.30 -23.98
CA GLU A 585 23.22 14.16 -23.94
C GLU A 585 24.15 13.66 -22.79
N VAL A 586 25.44 14.06 -22.76
CA VAL A 586 26.51 13.45 -21.96
C VAL A 586 26.95 14.31 -20.76
N VAL A 587 27.23 13.69 -19.60
CA VAL A 587 28.21 14.20 -18.61
C VAL A 587 29.06 13.04 -18.07
N ALA A 588 30.37 13.27 -17.85
CA ALA A 588 31.39 12.24 -17.62
C ALA A 588 32.03 12.27 -16.21
N ALA A 589 32.70 11.17 -15.84
CA ALA A 589 33.67 11.13 -14.74
C ALA A 589 34.83 10.16 -15.07
N VAL A 590 36.08 10.52 -14.70
CA VAL A 590 37.32 9.86 -15.12
C VAL A 590 38.14 9.38 -13.92
N LYS A 591 38.75 8.17 -14.00
CA LYS A 591 39.99 7.85 -13.24
C LYS A 591 40.82 6.67 -13.79
N THR A 592 41.87 7.02 -14.54
CA THR A 592 43.25 6.44 -14.63
C THR A 592 43.55 4.94 -14.44
N LYS A 593 44.25 4.35 -15.43
CA LYS A 593 44.94 3.03 -15.41
C LYS A 593 46.38 3.10 -14.85
N ARG A 594 46.90 1.97 -14.35
CA ARG A 594 48.35 1.60 -14.41
C ARG A 594 48.51 0.07 -14.44
N ALA A 595 49.61 -0.44 -15.02
CA ALA A 595 49.82 -1.86 -15.35
C ALA A 595 51.09 -2.48 -14.70
N PRO A 596 51.24 -3.82 -14.67
CA PRO A 596 52.49 -4.52 -14.33
C PRO A 596 53.20 -5.20 -15.55
N PRO A 597 54.50 -5.57 -15.46
CA PRO A 597 55.29 -6.06 -16.62
C PRO A 597 55.75 -7.54 -16.59
N THR A 598 55.88 -8.11 -17.80
CA THR A 598 56.76 -9.17 -18.37
C THR A 598 57.45 -10.30 -17.57
N LYS A 599 57.52 -11.49 -18.22
CA LYS A 599 58.27 -12.73 -17.87
C LYS A 599 59.76 -12.73 -18.29
N ARG A 600 60.53 -13.72 -17.80
CA ARG A 600 61.72 -14.32 -18.45
C ARG A 600 61.84 -15.83 -18.10
N GLU A 601 62.36 -16.63 -19.03
CA GLU A 601 62.70 -18.07 -18.90
C GLU A 601 64.22 -18.29 -18.80
N VAL A 602 64.69 -19.48 -18.37
CA VAL A 602 65.85 -20.27 -18.87
C VAL A 602 65.76 -21.72 -18.30
N THR A 603 66.45 -22.68 -18.93
CA THR A 603 66.16 -24.14 -19.04
C THR A 603 67.16 -25.09 -18.31
N GLU A 604 66.70 -26.31 -17.97
CA GLU A 604 67.44 -27.62 -17.91
C GLU A 604 68.65 -27.82 -16.93
N THR A 605 69.15 -29.03 -16.55
CA THR A 605 69.16 -30.42 -17.11
C THR A 605 69.29 -31.58 -16.06
N ARG A 606 68.69 -32.75 -16.38
CA ARG A 606 69.08 -34.21 -16.28
C ARG A 606 70.11 -34.85 -15.28
N GLY A 607 69.81 -36.12 -14.94
CA GLY A 607 70.73 -37.26 -14.59
C GLY A 607 69.98 -38.34 -13.75
N ALA A 608 69.80 -39.64 -14.07
CA ALA A 608 70.67 -40.81 -14.43
C ALA A 608 70.36 -41.94 -13.39
N GLN A 609 69.70 -43.07 -13.70
CA GLN A 609 70.14 -44.34 -14.34
C GLN A 609 70.82 -45.36 -13.39
N GLY A 610 70.31 -46.60 -13.30
CA GLY A 610 70.88 -47.72 -12.51
C GLY A 610 70.00 -49.00 -12.51
N THR A 611 70.61 -50.20 -12.54
CA THR A 611 70.00 -51.51 -12.92
C THR A 611 69.82 -52.52 -11.74
N PRO A 612 69.04 -53.62 -11.92
CA PRO A 612 68.71 -54.59 -10.86
C PRO A 612 69.49 -55.93 -10.91
N GLY A 613 69.37 -56.74 -9.83
CA GLY A 613 69.87 -58.12 -9.68
C GLY A 613 69.06 -58.89 -8.60
N PRO A 614 69.15 -60.24 -8.51
CA PRO A 614 67.95 -61.07 -8.29
C PRO A 614 67.96 -62.04 -7.07
N ASP A 615 66.96 -62.94 -7.06
CA ASP A 615 66.84 -64.26 -6.38
C ASP A 615 66.00 -64.36 -5.08
N GLY A 616 65.29 -65.49 -4.91
CA GLY A 616 64.89 -66.03 -3.60
C GLY A 616 63.39 -66.28 -3.32
N GLU A 617 62.97 -67.52 -3.55
CA GLU A 617 61.72 -68.22 -3.18
C GLU A 617 60.91 -67.81 -1.91
N GLY A 618 59.59 -68.10 -1.94
CA GLY A 618 59.04 -69.05 -0.96
C GLY A 618 58.11 -68.60 0.18
N GLY A 619 56.84 -68.27 -0.13
CA GLY A 619 55.65 -68.69 0.66
C GLY A 619 55.34 -68.08 2.05
N GLY A 620 54.04 -67.90 2.35
CA GLY A 620 53.53 -67.75 3.73
C GLY A 620 52.57 -66.58 3.94
N GLY A 621 51.30 -66.88 4.26
CA GLY A 621 50.21 -65.92 4.31
C GLY A 621 50.32 -64.78 5.35
N GLY A 622 49.80 -63.62 4.96
CA GLY A 622 49.62 -62.46 5.82
C GLY A 622 48.93 -61.31 5.09
N THR A 623 47.61 -61.16 5.25
CA THR A 623 46.85 -60.04 4.68
C THR A 623 47.18 -58.73 5.41
N GLY A 624 48.22 -58.04 4.94
CA GLY A 624 48.67 -56.74 5.44
C GLY A 624 47.87 -55.53 4.88
N PRO A 625 47.99 -54.36 5.52
CA PRO A 625 47.05 -53.25 5.33
C PRO A 625 47.38 -52.34 4.12
N TRP A 626 46.71 -52.57 2.99
CA TRP A 626 46.84 -51.74 1.78
C TRP A 626 45.53 -51.12 1.27
N LEU A 627 44.45 -51.16 2.05
CA LEU A 627 43.13 -50.64 1.64
C LEU A 627 42.79 -49.21 2.14
N GLN A 628 43.70 -48.53 2.85
CA GLN A 628 43.41 -47.25 3.52
C GLN A 628 44.27 -46.04 3.08
N ALA A 629 45.21 -46.20 2.14
CA ALA A 629 46.10 -45.13 1.71
C ALA A 629 45.91 -44.79 0.21
N GLY A 630 44.70 -44.37 -0.19
CA GLY A 630 44.37 -44.27 -1.63
C GLY A 630 43.27 -43.29 -2.05
N LEU A 631 42.94 -42.23 -1.29
CA LEU A 631 41.90 -41.28 -1.76
C LEU A 631 42.07 -39.83 -1.26
N ALA A 632 43.25 -39.24 -1.49
CA ALA A 632 43.53 -37.82 -1.22
C ALA A 632 44.00 -37.04 -2.48
N VAL A 633 43.36 -37.28 -3.63
CA VAL A 633 43.64 -36.51 -4.85
C VAL A 633 42.96 -35.13 -4.77
N LYS A 634 43.78 -34.09 -4.61
CA LYS A 634 43.36 -32.68 -4.69
C LYS A 634 42.79 -32.42 -6.10
N LEU A 635 41.48 -32.27 -6.21
CA LEU A 635 40.81 -31.90 -7.47
C LEU A 635 41.02 -30.40 -7.74
N GLU A 636 42.12 -30.06 -8.40
CA GLU A 636 42.40 -28.68 -8.82
C GLU A 636 41.27 -28.12 -9.72
N GLY A 637 40.85 -26.89 -9.43
CA GLY A 637 39.79 -26.18 -10.17
C GLY A 637 38.35 -26.37 -9.66
N VAL A 638 38.10 -27.28 -8.71
CA VAL A 638 36.80 -27.38 -8.01
C VAL A 638 36.75 -26.33 -6.89
N PRO A 639 35.70 -25.48 -6.80
CA PRO A 639 35.55 -24.53 -5.69
C PRO A 639 35.50 -25.29 -4.35
N ARG A 640 36.25 -24.82 -3.36
CA ARG A 640 36.18 -25.38 -2.01
C ARG A 640 34.91 -24.89 -1.34
N VAL A 641 34.06 -25.83 -0.98
CA VAL A 641 32.91 -25.59 -0.10
C VAL A 641 33.45 -25.40 1.31
N THR A 642 33.11 -24.29 1.96
CA THR A 642 33.55 -23.90 3.31
C THR A 642 32.45 -24.02 4.37
N VAL A 643 31.26 -24.44 3.94
CA VAL A 643 30.05 -24.57 4.76
C VAL A 643 29.56 -26.01 4.63
N ASP A 644 29.57 -26.76 5.73
CA ASP A 644 29.12 -28.14 5.80
C ASP A 644 27.60 -28.21 6.11
N THR A 645 27.10 -27.24 6.88
CA THR A 645 25.70 -27.20 7.33
C THR A 645 25.09 -25.80 7.25
N VAL A 646 23.86 -25.73 6.74
CA VAL A 646 23.01 -24.54 6.74
C VAL A 646 21.85 -24.74 7.70
N ILE A 647 21.70 -23.84 8.68
CA ILE A 647 20.56 -23.83 9.60
C ILE A 647 19.59 -22.73 9.16
N LEU A 648 18.42 -23.11 8.66
CA LEU A 648 17.35 -22.18 8.31
C LEU A 648 16.44 -21.95 9.52
N ASP A 649 16.42 -20.70 9.97
CA ASP A 649 15.58 -20.24 11.07
C ASP A 649 14.20 -19.81 10.52
N PHE A 650 13.22 -20.69 10.74
CA PHE A 650 11.84 -20.58 10.28
C PHE A 650 10.90 -19.93 11.32
N SER A 651 11.43 -19.45 12.46
CA SER A 651 10.65 -18.79 13.53
C SER A 651 9.86 -17.55 13.11
N SER A 652 10.12 -17.02 11.92
CA SER A 652 9.46 -15.86 11.34
C SER A 652 8.68 -16.17 10.04
N VAL A 653 8.68 -17.44 9.61
CA VAL A 653 7.98 -17.89 8.40
C VAL A 653 6.58 -18.34 8.79
N THR A 654 5.59 -17.49 8.54
CA THR A 654 4.18 -17.73 8.95
C THR A 654 3.37 -18.54 7.94
N TYR A 655 3.88 -18.72 6.72
CA TYR A 655 3.15 -19.33 5.61
C TYR A 655 4.10 -19.90 4.56
N LEU A 656 3.71 -21.04 3.97
CA LEU A 656 4.27 -21.59 2.73
C LEU A 656 3.16 -22.01 1.75
N ASP A 657 3.38 -21.75 0.46
CA ASP A 657 2.60 -22.35 -0.64
C ASP A 657 3.34 -23.51 -1.34
N THR A 658 2.66 -24.16 -2.28
CA THR A 658 3.20 -25.32 -3.02
C THR A 658 4.45 -24.98 -3.83
N VAL A 659 4.54 -23.78 -4.41
CA VAL A 659 5.71 -23.36 -5.19
C VAL A 659 6.92 -23.18 -4.27
N ALA A 660 6.71 -22.54 -3.12
CA ALA A 660 7.75 -22.35 -2.12
C ALA A 660 8.26 -23.68 -1.55
N VAL A 661 7.38 -24.65 -1.26
CA VAL A 661 7.80 -25.98 -0.82
C VAL A 661 8.59 -26.70 -1.92
N ASN A 662 8.11 -26.71 -3.16
CA ASN A 662 8.80 -27.38 -4.27
C ASN A 662 10.20 -26.80 -4.51
N THR A 663 10.33 -25.46 -4.56
CA THR A 663 11.63 -24.78 -4.72
C THR A 663 12.54 -25.00 -3.51
N LEU A 664 12.00 -25.09 -2.29
CA LEU A 664 12.77 -25.45 -1.09
C LEU A 664 13.28 -26.90 -1.17
N THR A 665 12.48 -27.85 -1.68
CA THR A 665 12.89 -29.25 -1.90
C THR A 665 13.98 -29.37 -2.97
N THR A 666 13.86 -28.68 -4.10
CA THR A 666 14.90 -28.71 -5.15
C THR A 666 16.20 -28.05 -4.67
N MET A 667 16.10 -26.88 -4.04
CA MET A 667 17.25 -26.14 -3.50
C MET A 667 18.02 -26.96 -2.46
N THR A 668 17.32 -27.53 -1.47
CA THR A 668 17.97 -28.38 -0.44
C THR A 668 18.62 -29.63 -1.04
N GLY A 669 17.97 -30.27 -2.03
CA GLY A 669 18.55 -31.40 -2.77
C GLY A 669 19.78 -31.04 -3.60
N ASP A 670 19.82 -29.86 -4.21
CA ASP A 670 20.98 -29.41 -4.99
C ASP A 670 22.21 -29.10 -4.12
N TYR A 671 21.99 -28.49 -2.95
CA TYR A 671 23.06 -28.32 -1.95
C TYR A 671 23.54 -29.64 -1.35
N GLN A 672 22.65 -30.60 -1.10
CA GLN A 672 23.01 -31.92 -0.56
C GLN A 672 23.92 -32.72 -1.52
N LYS A 673 23.70 -32.62 -2.85
CA LYS A 673 24.59 -33.22 -3.87
C LYS A 673 26.04 -32.72 -3.77
N VAL A 674 26.21 -31.46 -3.34
CA VAL A 674 27.51 -30.79 -3.16
C VAL A 674 28.15 -31.12 -1.80
N GLY A 675 27.39 -31.68 -0.86
CA GLY A 675 27.85 -32.09 0.47
C GLY A 675 27.36 -31.19 1.61
N VAL A 676 26.44 -30.26 1.34
CA VAL A 676 25.93 -29.31 2.34
C VAL A 676 24.59 -29.79 2.90
N SER A 677 24.52 -29.96 4.21
CA SER A 677 23.30 -30.40 4.91
C SER A 677 22.41 -29.21 5.30
N PHE A 678 21.10 -29.45 5.40
CA PHE A 678 20.12 -28.44 5.82
C PHE A 678 19.39 -28.87 7.09
N LEU A 679 19.37 -28.00 8.09
CA LEU A 679 18.59 -28.15 9.31
C LEU A 679 17.59 -26.97 9.40
N PHE A 680 16.42 -27.23 9.97
CA PHE A 680 15.34 -26.26 10.12
C PHE A 680 15.06 -26.03 11.61
N ALA A 681 14.89 -24.78 12.01
CA ALA A 681 14.69 -24.40 13.40
C ALA A 681 13.45 -23.50 13.59
N GLY A 682 12.69 -23.72 14.66
CA GLY A 682 11.57 -22.85 15.04
C GLY A 682 10.40 -22.87 14.05
N CYS A 683 10.13 -24.00 13.40
CA CYS A 683 9.03 -24.12 12.44
C CYS A 683 7.68 -24.22 13.18
N ASP A 684 6.70 -23.39 12.79
CA ASP A 684 5.33 -23.41 13.33
C ASP A 684 4.55 -24.66 12.86
N ASP A 685 3.63 -25.17 13.69
CA ASP A 685 2.81 -26.37 13.40
C ASP A 685 1.99 -26.24 12.10
N ALA A 686 1.49 -25.04 11.79
CA ALA A 686 0.74 -24.78 10.56
C ALA A 686 1.64 -24.84 9.31
N VAL A 687 2.93 -24.56 9.47
CA VAL A 687 3.93 -24.69 8.40
C VAL A 687 4.44 -26.12 8.29
N LEU A 688 4.75 -26.77 9.42
CA LEU A 688 5.22 -28.16 9.46
C LEU A 688 4.19 -29.11 8.83
N SER A 689 2.91 -28.94 9.17
CA SER A 689 1.80 -29.72 8.59
C SER A 689 1.55 -29.43 7.10
N ARG A 690 2.01 -28.29 6.57
CA ARG A 690 2.00 -28.02 5.11
C ARG A 690 3.15 -28.72 4.40
N LEU A 691 4.37 -28.64 4.96
CA LEU A 691 5.55 -29.36 4.46
C LEU A 691 5.28 -30.88 4.40
N GLU A 692 4.65 -31.43 5.43
CA GLU A 692 4.25 -32.84 5.50
C GLU A 692 3.27 -33.22 4.39
N ARG A 693 2.16 -32.47 4.23
CA ARG A 693 1.16 -32.72 3.18
C ARG A 693 1.69 -32.52 1.76
N ALA A 694 2.70 -31.68 1.59
CA ALA A 694 3.37 -31.45 0.31
C ALA A 694 4.50 -32.46 0.02
N GLY A 695 4.73 -33.45 0.89
CA GLY A 695 5.71 -34.52 0.67
C GLY A 695 7.17 -34.10 0.88
N PHE A 696 7.44 -32.95 1.53
CA PHE A 696 8.78 -32.39 1.71
C PHE A 696 9.78 -33.40 2.31
N PHE A 697 9.33 -34.20 3.28
CA PHE A 697 10.13 -35.19 4.01
C PHE A 697 10.50 -36.45 3.22
N ALA A 698 9.97 -36.63 2.00
CA ALA A 698 10.38 -37.73 1.12
C ALA A 698 11.64 -37.42 0.31
N GLY A 699 12.13 -36.17 0.35
CA GLY A 699 13.29 -35.69 -0.40
C GLY A 699 14.60 -35.65 0.40
N ALA A 700 15.36 -34.58 0.19
CA ALA A 700 16.70 -34.38 0.76
C ALA A 700 16.73 -34.24 2.30
N VAL A 701 15.62 -33.84 2.91
CA VAL A 701 15.54 -33.43 4.32
C VAL A 701 14.61 -34.36 5.09
N ALA A 702 15.17 -35.17 5.99
CA ALA A 702 14.39 -36.01 6.90
C ALA A 702 13.72 -35.19 8.00
N ARG A 703 12.64 -35.72 8.60
CA ARG A 703 11.93 -35.08 9.73
C ARG A 703 12.84 -34.83 10.94
N SER A 704 13.90 -35.63 11.11
CA SER A 704 14.94 -35.45 12.14
C SER A 704 15.80 -34.19 11.95
N GLY A 705 15.73 -33.52 10.80
CA GLY A 705 16.40 -32.24 10.54
C GLY A 705 15.64 -31.02 11.06
N PHE A 706 14.50 -31.19 11.75
CA PHE A 706 13.67 -30.11 12.29
C PHE A 706 13.81 -30.02 13.82
N PHE A 707 14.05 -28.82 14.32
CA PHE A 707 14.37 -28.55 15.72
C PHE A 707 13.48 -27.44 16.31
N PRO A 708 13.17 -27.48 17.63
CA PRO A 708 12.40 -26.42 18.29
C PRO A 708 13.12 -25.07 18.25
N THR A 709 14.44 -25.05 18.48
CA THR A 709 15.23 -23.82 18.46
C THR A 709 16.46 -23.91 17.57
N THR A 710 16.97 -22.74 17.16
CA THR A 710 18.24 -22.59 16.43
C THR A 710 19.42 -23.12 17.24
N ARG A 711 19.32 -23.09 18.58
CA ARG A 711 20.33 -23.62 19.50
C ARG A 711 20.38 -25.15 19.45
N ASP A 712 19.23 -25.81 19.46
CA ASP A 712 19.14 -27.28 19.38
C ASP A 712 19.71 -27.79 18.05
N ALA A 713 19.37 -27.15 16.93
CA ALA A 713 19.92 -27.47 15.62
C ALA A 713 21.46 -27.33 15.58
N ALA A 714 21.99 -26.26 16.19
CA ALA A 714 23.43 -26.01 16.25
C ALA A 714 24.16 -27.00 17.17
N LEU A 715 23.56 -27.39 18.30
CA LEU A 715 24.08 -28.41 19.21
C LEU A 715 24.07 -29.80 18.56
N TRP A 716 22.97 -30.16 17.89
CA TRP A 716 22.87 -31.41 17.14
C TRP A 716 23.94 -31.46 16.05
N ASN A 717 24.12 -30.38 15.29
CA ASN A 717 25.19 -30.30 14.29
C ASN A 717 26.58 -30.43 14.92
N ALA A 718 26.85 -29.76 16.04
CA ALA A 718 28.15 -29.86 16.72
C ALA A 718 28.45 -31.28 17.24
N ALA A 719 27.42 -32.08 17.56
CA ALA A 719 27.57 -33.47 17.97
C ALA A 719 27.72 -34.47 16.80
N HIS A 720 27.22 -34.14 15.60
CA HIS A 720 27.20 -35.04 14.44
C HIS A 720 28.12 -34.61 13.29
N ALA A 721 28.72 -33.42 13.35
CA ALA A 721 29.71 -32.97 12.38
C ALA A 721 30.96 -33.85 12.43
N THR A 722 31.35 -34.40 11.28
CA THR A 722 32.63 -35.09 11.14
C THR A 722 33.78 -34.10 11.41
N PRO A 723 34.77 -34.45 12.26
CA PRO A 723 35.87 -33.54 12.54
C PRO A 723 36.66 -33.23 11.25
N PRO A 724 37.15 -31.98 11.08
CA PRO A 724 37.95 -31.64 9.92
C PRO A 724 39.21 -32.50 9.88
N VAL A 725 39.51 -33.06 8.70
CA VAL A 725 40.72 -33.86 8.49
C VAL A 725 41.95 -33.04 8.92
N PRO A 726 42.80 -33.54 9.84
CA PRO A 726 43.95 -32.79 10.32
C PRO A 726 44.86 -32.38 9.16
N LEU A 727 45.20 -31.09 9.10
CA LEU A 727 46.32 -30.65 8.27
C LEU A 727 47.58 -31.33 8.79
N SER A 728 48.16 -32.23 8.00
CA SER A 728 49.46 -32.83 8.31
C SER A 728 50.48 -31.73 8.62
N PRO A 729 51.30 -31.85 9.67
CA PRO A 729 52.21 -30.79 10.08
C PRO A 729 53.12 -30.41 8.91
N ARG A 730 53.12 -29.12 8.58
CA ARG A 730 54.00 -28.53 7.57
C ARG A 730 55.44 -28.79 8.02
N ALA A 731 56.19 -29.60 7.26
CA ALA A 731 57.59 -29.87 7.56
C ALA A 731 58.33 -28.55 7.77
N SER A 732 58.99 -28.41 8.92
CA SER A 732 59.77 -27.23 9.23
C SER A 732 60.93 -27.07 8.24
N PRO A 733 61.23 -25.85 7.78
CA PRO A 733 62.47 -25.60 7.06
C PRO A 733 63.66 -25.98 7.94
N ARG A 734 64.68 -26.61 7.37
CA ARG A 734 65.97 -26.84 8.04
C ARG A 734 66.48 -25.51 8.60
N ALA A 735 66.96 -25.52 9.85
CA ALA A 735 67.69 -24.41 10.42
C ALA A 735 68.95 -24.14 9.59
N SER A 736 69.06 -22.93 9.04
CA SER A 736 70.33 -22.38 8.57
C SER A 736 71.12 -21.90 9.78
N VAL A 737 72.28 -22.48 10.03
CA VAL A 737 73.25 -21.91 10.97
C VAL A 737 73.76 -20.60 10.37
N THR A 738 73.59 -19.50 11.12
CA THR A 738 74.27 -18.22 10.88
C THR A 738 75.10 -17.91 12.11
N GLU A 739 76.40 -17.73 11.94
CA GLU A 739 77.32 -17.36 13.00
C GLU A 739 77.05 -15.92 13.46
N ASP A 740 76.92 -15.72 14.77
CA ASP A 740 76.92 -14.39 15.37
C ASP A 740 78.33 -13.79 15.32
N THR A 741 78.45 -12.59 14.75
CA THR A 741 79.60 -11.71 14.97
C THR A 741 79.13 -10.38 15.55
N HIS A 742 79.40 -10.20 16.84
CA HIS A 742 79.46 -8.96 17.62
C HIS A 742 78.69 -7.71 17.13
N MET A 743 77.70 -7.24 17.91
CA MET A 743 77.97 -6.31 19.03
C MET A 743 76.81 -6.21 20.02
#